data_AF-A0A3C0XNQ4-F1
#
_entry.id   AF-A0A3C0XNQ4-F1
#
_cell.length_a   1.000
_cell.length_b   1.000
_cell.length_c   1.000
_cell.angle_alpha   90.00
_cell.angle_beta   90.00
_cell.angle_gamma   90.00
#
_symmetry.space_group_name_H-M   'P 1'
#
loop_
_entity.id
_entity.type
_entity.pdbx_description
1 polymer ?
#
loop_
_entity_poly.entity_id
_entity_poly.type
_entity_poly.pdbx_seq_one_letter_code
_entity_poly.pdbx_strand_id
1 'polypeptide(L)'
;MVGTTAIAVMIGLALYGPIIAPHDPWDTNFLFQGNLPPYDPSPTFPLGTDAAGRDRLSLLLWGARNTFVIAFAAGGLRLGIGAFLGVFAGWQGGRTELWLCRLALGLSSVPATIAALLAVIAFNVYAGALAFILALGLVGWGDAFHHARRATRTEAARPFIETARALGMSEQRVVLRHLLPNIAPALLTVGALQVSAVLLLLGELALIRIFVGGATLIDLFTQPLNLPTDPEWASLLGTTRPIYDLYGNTVAVLAPIGALLAAVVSINLFADALAQRAQRLDVFRLVSSRQALGIGVIAVVLAAPALLRPSPLAFALQVADRFNASNALALAQELTGPRFEGRVAQTGGAAAAAELIRSRIGGTLVPIREQIVVVSAASASNGGRSVSLGPDLVALTPADANVSGALAIVDVAGGSSIGGRSFNSALSGRIAVVSTSVQSGVSAWEGFVQRAGGIGLIVLTDNPAGLLPSADYPIPTIAMTPPSFSTLIGRDLPPPVRGQVAVQLDVNVSFSVAAPPTAIGGVNVVAKVAGRSPGGPLLLVAAPYDAAPSTHYLDYAPARNEATAAAALVAAADAVRSSPLAGDVIFVAVGSQQYDWAGLKAALRSLTPAESARLTAVVWIPSALGNRVFIQPDPSDAQNPAGSSRVAGRVAAALGEPSVRQSTSALPRTLAAVGARAPTFQVGSSATDDTAPSGDALRSTGRALLALLAYLADHPETLK
;
A
#
# COMPACT_ATOMS: atom_id res chain seq x y z
N MET A 1 -42.34 25.02 0.59
CA MET A 1 -41.21 25.96 0.37
C MET A 1 -40.00 25.58 1.21
N VAL A 2 -40.18 25.27 2.49
CA VAL A 2 -39.11 24.80 3.39
C VAL A 2 -38.35 23.59 2.82
N GLY A 3 -39.04 22.49 2.48
CA GLY A 3 -38.38 21.29 1.93
C GLY A 3 -37.57 21.54 0.65
N THR A 4 -38.11 22.31 -0.29
CA THR A 4 -37.41 22.69 -1.54
C THR A 4 -36.15 23.52 -1.27
N THR A 5 -36.21 24.42 -0.29
CA THR A 5 -35.05 25.26 0.07
C THR A 5 -33.98 24.42 0.78
N ALA A 6 -34.40 23.56 1.71
CA ALA A 6 -33.50 22.68 2.45
C ALA A 6 -32.72 21.74 1.53
N ILE A 7 -33.40 21.06 0.59
CA ILE A 7 -32.72 20.18 -0.37
C ILE A 7 -31.80 20.97 -1.32
N ALA A 8 -32.19 22.19 -1.72
CA ALA A 8 -31.35 23.03 -2.57
C ALA A 8 -30.05 23.42 -1.86
N VAL A 9 -30.11 23.74 -0.56
CA VAL A 9 -28.92 24.00 0.26
C VAL A 9 -28.03 22.75 0.33
N MET A 10 -28.61 21.57 0.59
CA MET A 10 -27.84 20.33 0.67
C MET A 10 -27.17 19.95 -0.66
N ILE A 11 -27.87 20.12 -1.78
CA ILE A 11 -27.29 19.93 -3.12
C ILE A 11 -26.19 20.97 -3.38
N GLY A 12 -26.39 22.22 -2.96
CA GLY A 12 -25.37 23.26 -3.02
C GLY A 12 -24.11 22.88 -2.26
N LEU A 13 -24.24 22.36 -1.04
CA LEU A 13 -23.12 21.83 -0.25
C LEU A 13 -22.44 20.64 -0.95
N ALA A 14 -23.20 19.75 -1.58
CA ALA A 14 -22.64 18.61 -2.31
C ALA A 14 -21.84 19.03 -3.56
N LEU A 15 -22.27 20.08 -4.25
CA LEU A 15 -21.62 20.56 -5.48
C LEU A 15 -20.44 21.49 -5.18
N TYR A 16 -20.60 22.44 -4.27
CA TYR A 16 -19.61 23.47 -3.96
C TYR A 16 -18.78 23.16 -2.72
N GLY A 17 -19.15 22.15 -1.92
CA GLY A 17 -18.44 21.69 -0.72
C GLY A 17 -16.93 21.54 -0.91
N PRO A 18 -16.47 20.83 -1.96
CA PRO A 18 -15.04 20.69 -2.26
C PRO A 18 -14.29 22.00 -2.51
N ILE A 19 -14.99 23.03 -3.01
CA ILE A 19 -14.40 24.34 -3.35
C ILE A 19 -14.37 25.25 -2.12
N ILE A 20 -15.40 25.18 -1.26
CA ILE A 20 -15.50 25.99 -0.04
C ILE A 20 -14.80 25.37 1.17
N ALA A 21 -14.27 24.15 1.03
CA ALA A 21 -13.53 23.44 2.07
C ALA A 21 -12.26 24.25 2.46
N PRO A 22 -12.03 24.54 3.76
CA PRO A 22 -10.88 25.34 4.18
C PRO A 22 -9.53 24.68 3.88
N HIS A 23 -9.48 23.36 3.95
CA HIS A 23 -8.28 22.54 3.74
C HIS A 23 -8.57 21.38 2.77
N ASP A 24 -7.52 20.81 2.19
CA ASP A 24 -7.63 19.55 1.45
C ASP A 24 -8.01 18.41 2.44
N PRO A 25 -9.01 17.56 2.13
CA PRO A 25 -9.45 16.48 3.02
C PRO A 25 -8.43 15.34 3.17
N TRP A 26 -7.36 15.32 2.37
CA TRP A 26 -6.27 14.37 2.45
C TRP A 26 -5.02 14.92 3.15
N ASP A 27 -4.95 16.23 3.41
CA ASP A 27 -3.84 16.87 4.12
C ASP A 27 -3.85 16.53 5.62
N THR A 28 -2.84 15.78 6.07
CA THR A 28 -2.66 15.36 7.47
C THR A 28 -1.66 16.24 8.21
N ASN A 29 -2.08 16.87 9.31
CA ASN A 29 -1.21 17.71 10.14
C ASN A 29 -0.87 17.02 11.48
N PHE A 30 0.24 16.27 11.54
CA PHE A 30 0.64 15.54 12.75
C PHE A 30 1.22 16.43 13.86
N LEU A 31 1.65 17.64 13.53
CA LEU A 31 2.15 18.62 14.50
C LEU A 31 1.58 19.99 14.15
N PHE A 32 0.78 20.54 15.05
CA PHE A 32 0.24 21.90 14.97
C PHE A 32 0.47 22.58 16.31
N GLN A 33 1.23 23.68 16.30
CA GLN A 33 1.63 24.43 17.50
C GLN A 33 2.29 23.57 18.60
N GLY A 34 3.02 22.52 18.22
CA GLY A 34 3.74 21.64 19.15
C GLY A 34 2.88 20.57 19.83
N ASN A 35 1.58 20.50 19.51
CA ASN A 35 0.68 19.47 20.01
C ASN A 35 0.44 18.39 18.94
N LEU A 36 0.05 17.20 19.41
CA LEU A 36 -0.38 16.08 18.56
C LEU A 36 -1.91 16.14 18.33
N PRO A 37 -2.41 15.69 17.17
CA PRO A 37 -3.85 15.61 16.91
C PRO A 37 -4.53 14.55 17.80
N PRO A 38 -5.86 14.62 17.97
CA PRO A 38 -6.79 15.58 17.36
C PRO A 38 -6.73 16.97 18.01
N TYR A 39 -6.76 18.02 17.18
CA TYR A 39 -6.82 19.40 17.66
C TYR A 39 -8.27 19.81 17.96
N ASP A 40 -8.43 20.62 19.00
CA ASP A 40 -9.71 21.24 19.35
C ASP A 40 -10.15 22.28 18.30
N PRO A 41 -11.46 22.61 18.26
CA PRO A 41 -11.99 23.66 17.41
C PRO A 41 -11.21 24.98 17.55
N SER A 42 -10.74 25.50 16.42
CA SER A 42 -9.95 26.73 16.33
C SER A 42 -10.30 27.49 15.04
N PRO A 43 -9.88 28.76 14.87
CA PRO A 43 -10.09 29.49 13.62
C PRO A 43 -9.49 28.79 12.39
N THR A 44 -8.42 28.02 12.59
CA THR A 44 -7.80 27.19 11.54
C THR A 44 -8.59 25.90 11.31
N PHE A 45 -9.05 25.24 12.37
CA PHE A 45 -9.84 24.00 12.28
C PHE A 45 -11.21 24.21 12.94
N PRO A 46 -12.23 24.74 12.24
CA PRO A 46 -13.50 25.18 12.85
C PRO A 46 -14.27 24.08 13.60
N LEU A 47 -14.14 22.82 13.15
CA LEU A 47 -14.73 21.64 13.82
C LEU A 47 -13.67 20.75 14.52
N GLY A 48 -12.46 21.27 14.67
CA GLY A 48 -11.28 20.52 15.09
C GLY A 48 -10.81 19.53 14.01
N THR A 49 -9.87 18.66 14.36
CA THR A 49 -9.32 17.68 13.43
C THR A 49 -9.60 16.24 13.83
N ASP A 50 -9.55 15.32 12.86
CA ASP A 50 -9.46 13.90 13.19
C ASP A 50 -8.10 13.55 13.83
N ALA A 51 -7.91 12.29 14.20
CA ALA A 51 -6.69 11.82 14.85
C ALA A 51 -5.47 11.74 13.91
N ALA A 52 -5.61 12.06 12.62
CA ALA A 52 -4.50 12.31 11.70
C ALA A 52 -4.26 13.80 11.43
N GLY A 53 -4.95 14.69 12.15
CA GLY A 53 -4.79 16.14 11.97
C GLY A 53 -5.48 16.68 10.72
N ARG A 54 -6.44 15.96 10.14
CA ARG A 54 -7.22 16.42 8.98
C ARG A 54 -8.42 17.25 9.44
N ASP A 55 -8.70 18.35 8.75
CA ASP A 55 -9.83 19.23 9.08
C ASP A 55 -11.18 18.53 8.93
N ARG A 56 -11.95 18.45 10.03
CA ARG A 56 -13.26 17.77 10.01
C ARG A 56 -14.29 18.51 9.19
N LEU A 57 -14.22 19.84 9.12
CA LEU A 57 -15.15 20.62 8.31
C LEU A 57 -14.93 20.32 6.82
N SER A 58 -13.68 20.34 6.35
CA SER A 58 -13.32 19.87 5.00
C SER A 58 -13.79 18.45 4.72
N LEU A 59 -13.53 17.50 5.63
CA LEU A 59 -13.99 16.11 5.47
C LEU A 59 -15.52 16.02 5.32
N LEU A 60 -16.27 16.82 6.08
CA LEU A 60 -17.73 16.82 6.03
C LEU A 60 -18.27 17.45 4.74
N LEU A 61 -17.66 18.53 4.26
CA LEU A 61 -18.03 19.21 3.01
C LEU A 61 -17.71 18.36 1.78
N TRP A 62 -16.53 17.74 1.74
CA TRP A 62 -16.16 16.80 0.69
C TRP A 62 -17.04 15.54 0.74
N GLY A 63 -17.34 15.05 1.94
CA GLY A 63 -18.17 13.87 2.15
C GLY A 63 -19.60 14.02 1.62
N ALA A 64 -20.13 15.24 1.60
CA ALA A 64 -21.47 15.54 1.08
C ALA A 64 -21.61 15.07 -0.37
N ARG A 65 -20.62 15.37 -1.23
CA ARG A 65 -20.65 15.02 -2.65
C ARG A 65 -20.79 13.51 -2.86
N ASN A 66 -19.92 12.74 -2.23
CA ASN A 66 -19.87 11.29 -2.39
C ASN A 66 -21.16 10.64 -1.86
N THR A 67 -21.62 11.06 -0.68
CA THR A 67 -22.86 10.54 -0.08
C THR A 67 -24.08 10.79 -0.98
N PHE A 68 -24.23 11.99 -1.54
CA PHE A 68 -25.35 12.28 -2.44
C PHE A 68 -25.26 11.52 -3.77
N VAL A 69 -24.07 11.40 -4.37
CA VAL A 69 -23.88 10.63 -5.61
C VAL A 69 -24.33 9.18 -5.42
N ILE A 70 -23.89 8.53 -4.33
CA ILE A 70 -24.27 7.15 -4.02
C ILE A 70 -25.78 7.05 -3.76
N ALA A 71 -26.33 7.96 -2.95
CA ALA A 71 -27.75 7.94 -2.59
C ALA A 71 -28.68 8.14 -3.79
N PHE A 72 -28.39 9.12 -4.65
CA PHE A 72 -29.19 9.38 -5.85
C PHE A 72 -29.07 8.25 -6.88
N ALA A 73 -27.86 7.70 -7.09
CA ALA A 73 -27.66 6.61 -8.04
C ALA A 73 -28.36 5.33 -7.60
N ALA A 74 -28.17 4.90 -6.35
CA ALA A 74 -28.81 3.70 -5.83
C ALA A 74 -30.33 3.88 -5.67
N GLY A 75 -30.79 5.04 -5.19
CA GLY A 75 -32.21 5.36 -5.07
C GLY A 75 -32.91 5.42 -6.44
N GLY A 76 -32.23 6.00 -7.45
CA GLY A 76 -32.67 5.99 -8.83
C GLY A 76 -32.74 4.58 -9.42
N LEU A 77 -31.78 3.72 -9.11
CA LEU A 77 -31.81 2.31 -9.53
C LEU A 77 -32.95 1.53 -8.87
N ARG A 78 -33.20 1.72 -7.56
CA ARG A 78 -34.37 1.15 -6.86
C ARG A 78 -35.68 1.58 -7.51
N LEU A 79 -35.82 2.87 -7.80
CA LEU A 79 -36.99 3.40 -8.48
C LEU A 79 -37.12 2.82 -9.89
N GLY A 80 -36.04 2.75 -10.67
CA GLY A 80 -36.05 2.23 -12.03
C GLY A 80 -36.53 0.78 -12.09
N ILE A 81 -35.92 -0.10 -11.27
CA ILE A 81 -36.29 -1.51 -11.18
C ILE A 81 -37.73 -1.67 -10.66
N GLY A 82 -38.04 -1.02 -9.52
CA GLY A 82 -39.34 -1.13 -8.89
C GLY A 82 -40.47 -0.58 -9.74
N ALA A 83 -40.30 0.60 -10.32
CA ALA A 83 -41.29 1.21 -11.19
C ALA A 83 -41.52 0.37 -12.44
N PHE A 84 -40.46 -0.08 -13.12
CA PHE A 84 -40.60 -0.91 -14.31
C PHE A 84 -41.40 -2.19 -14.02
N LEU A 85 -41.01 -2.95 -12.99
CA LEU A 85 -41.69 -4.18 -12.62
C LEU A 85 -43.11 -3.92 -12.08
N GLY A 86 -43.31 -2.82 -11.35
CA GLY A 86 -44.58 -2.45 -10.74
C GLY A 86 -45.62 -2.02 -11.76
N VAL A 87 -45.23 -1.18 -12.73
CA VAL A 87 -46.08 -0.83 -13.86
C VAL A 87 -46.41 -2.06 -14.68
N PHE A 88 -45.43 -2.92 -14.97
CA PHE A 88 -45.65 -4.14 -15.71
C PHE A 88 -46.63 -5.09 -15.02
N ALA A 89 -46.46 -5.31 -13.72
CA ALA A 89 -47.34 -6.14 -12.89
C ALA A 89 -48.76 -5.55 -12.78
N GLY A 90 -48.87 -4.24 -12.56
CA GLY A 90 -50.14 -3.55 -12.42
C GLY A 90 -50.92 -3.46 -13.73
N TRP A 91 -50.24 -3.44 -14.87
CA TRP A 91 -50.85 -3.37 -16.20
C TRP A 91 -51.35 -4.73 -16.69
N GLN A 92 -50.52 -5.77 -16.59
CA GLN A 92 -50.86 -7.12 -17.08
C GLN A 92 -51.83 -7.87 -16.15
N GLY A 93 -51.69 -7.68 -14.84
CA GLY A 93 -52.47 -8.42 -13.85
C GLY A 93 -52.19 -9.93 -13.83
N GLY A 94 -53.10 -10.70 -13.20
CA GLY A 94 -53.12 -12.16 -13.28
C GLY A 94 -51.92 -12.87 -12.62
N ARG A 95 -51.37 -13.90 -13.29
CA ARG A 95 -50.32 -14.77 -12.75
C ARG A 95 -48.95 -14.08 -12.65
N THR A 96 -48.58 -13.25 -13.61
CA THR A 96 -47.31 -12.52 -13.62
C THR A 96 -47.24 -11.56 -12.43
N GLU A 97 -48.35 -10.86 -12.18
CA GLU A 97 -48.50 -10.01 -11.01
C GLU A 97 -48.38 -10.79 -9.70
N LEU A 98 -49.03 -11.95 -9.59
CA LEU A 98 -48.94 -12.80 -8.40
C LEU A 98 -47.48 -13.20 -8.12
N TRP A 99 -46.73 -13.63 -9.14
CA TRP A 99 -45.33 -14.01 -9.02
C TRP A 99 -44.43 -12.83 -8.62
N LEU A 100 -44.55 -11.69 -9.30
CA LEU A 100 -43.76 -10.49 -8.99
C LEU A 100 -44.05 -9.97 -7.59
N CYS A 101 -45.31 -10.03 -7.13
CA CYS A 101 -45.67 -9.64 -5.77
C CYS A 101 -45.09 -10.59 -4.73
N ARG A 102 -45.09 -11.91 -4.99
CA ARG A 102 -44.45 -12.89 -4.10
C ARG A 102 -42.94 -12.68 -4.04
N LEU A 103 -42.30 -12.38 -5.16
CA LEU A 103 -40.87 -12.11 -5.21
C LEU A 103 -40.52 -10.82 -4.46
N ALA A 104 -41.28 -9.73 -4.66
CA ALA A 104 -41.11 -8.48 -3.93
C ALA A 104 -41.35 -8.65 -2.42
N LEU A 105 -42.40 -9.37 -2.01
CA LEU A 105 -42.68 -9.69 -0.61
C LEU A 105 -41.58 -10.57 0.00
N GLY A 106 -41.10 -11.56 -0.74
CA GLY A 106 -40.02 -12.46 -0.29
C GLY A 106 -38.74 -11.67 -0.02
N LEU A 107 -38.33 -10.80 -0.95
CA LEU A 107 -37.14 -9.96 -0.79
C LEU A 107 -37.31 -8.91 0.33
N SER A 108 -38.51 -8.35 0.50
CA SER A 108 -38.79 -7.33 1.53
C SER A 108 -38.97 -7.93 2.92
N SER A 109 -39.05 -9.26 3.05
CA SER A 109 -39.12 -9.93 4.35
C SER A 109 -37.78 -9.96 5.09
N VAL A 110 -36.67 -9.85 4.35
CA VAL A 110 -35.33 -9.70 4.91
C VAL A 110 -35.11 -8.23 5.28
N PRO A 111 -34.59 -7.93 6.49
CA PRO A 111 -34.22 -6.57 6.85
C PRO A 111 -33.29 -5.95 5.81
N ALA A 112 -33.62 -4.75 5.32
CA ALA A 112 -32.91 -4.10 4.22
C ALA A 112 -31.41 -3.92 4.52
N THR A 113 -31.05 -3.70 5.78
CA THR A 113 -29.66 -3.64 6.27
C THR A 113 -28.90 -4.94 6.01
N ILE A 114 -29.48 -6.08 6.42
CA ILE A 114 -28.89 -7.42 6.25
C ILE A 114 -28.80 -7.77 4.76
N ALA A 115 -29.86 -7.49 4.00
CA ALA A 115 -29.86 -7.72 2.56
C ALA A 115 -28.79 -6.88 1.85
N ALA A 116 -28.64 -5.60 2.23
CA ALA A 116 -27.62 -4.72 1.69
C ALA A 116 -26.21 -5.18 2.06
N LEU A 117 -25.98 -5.56 3.32
CA LEU A 117 -24.72 -6.18 3.76
C LEU A 117 -24.34 -7.37 2.87
N LEU A 118 -25.25 -8.32 2.67
CA LEU A 118 -24.99 -9.51 1.86
C LEU A 118 -24.73 -9.15 0.39
N ALA A 119 -25.50 -8.22 -0.18
CA ALA A 119 -25.30 -7.76 -1.54
C ALA A 119 -23.93 -7.08 -1.69
N VAL A 120 -23.55 -6.19 -0.77
CA VAL A 120 -22.27 -5.48 -0.79
C VAL A 120 -21.08 -6.44 -0.73
N ILE A 121 -21.18 -7.51 0.07
CA ILE A 121 -20.17 -8.57 0.12
C ILE A 121 -20.13 -9.34 -1.20
N ALA A 122 -21.29 -9.74 -1.74
CA ALA A 122 -21.39 -10.53 -2.97
C ALA A 122 -20.87 -9.77 -4.21
N PHE A 123 -21.14 -8.47 -4.30
CA PHE A 123 -20.66 -7.59 -5.37
C PHE A 123 -19.21 -7.15 -5.19
N ASN A 124 -18.55 -7.57 -4.10
CA ASN A 124 -17.21 -7.15 -3.70
C ASN A 124 -17.08 -5.62 -3.59
N VAL A 125 -17.40 -5.06 -2.42
CA VAL A 125 -17.33 -3.61 -2.16
C VAL A 125 -16.01 -2.95 -2.56
N TYR A 126 -14.91 -3.70 -2.53
CA TYR A 126 -13.57 -3.22 -2.90
C TYR A 126 -13.41 -3.01 -4.41
N ALA A 127 -14.37 -3.45 -5.23
CA ALA A 127 -14.45 -3.15 -6.67
C ALA A 127 -14.86 -1.69 -6.95
N GLY A 128 -15.23 -0.91 -5.93
CA GLY A 128 -15.47 0.54 -6.01
C GLY A 128 -16.93 0.95 -5.88
N ALA A 129 -17.18 2.26 -5.99
CA ALA A 129 -18.49 2.88 -5.74
C ALA A 129 -19.62 2.30 -6.61
N LEU A 130 -19.33 1.90 -7.85
CA LEU A 130 -20.33 1.32 -8.76
C LEU A 130 -20.87 -0.02 -8.25
N ALA A 131 -20.00 -0.91 -7.76
CA ALA A 131 -20.42 -2.20 -7.21
C ALA A 131 -21.35 -2.02 -5.99
N PHE A 132 -21.01 -1.04 -5.14
CA PHE A 132 -21.83 -0.69 -3.99
C PHE A 132 -23.18 -0.08 -4.38
N ILE A 133 -23.21 0.82 -5.36
CA ILE A 133 -24.46 1.39 -5.91
C ILE A 133 -25.36 0.29 -6.47
N LEU A 134 -24.80 -0.67 -7.21
CA LEU A 134 -25.55 -1.82 -7.74
C LEU A 134 -26.12 -2.68 -6.60
N ALA A 135 -25.31 -2.99 -5.59
CA ALA A 135 -25.76 -3.73 -4.42
C ALA A 135 -26.92 -3.03 -3.69
N LEU A 136 -26.79 -1.72 -3.44
CA LEU A 136 -27.83 -0.94 -2.77
C LEU A 136 -29.08 -0.74 -3.64
N GLY A 137 -28.92 -0.64 -4.95
CA GLY A 137 -30.02 -0.50 -5.89
C GLY A 137 -30.84 -1.78 -6.09
N LEU A 138 -30.19 -2.94 -6.00
CA LEU A 138 -30.84 -4.26 -6.06
C LEU A 138 -31.59 -4.62 -4.77
N VAL A 139 -31.27 -3.97 -3.66
CA VAL A 139 -31.95 -4.14 -2.38
C VAL A 139 -33.00 -3.04 -2.21
N GLY A 140 -34.20 -3.37 -1.71
CA GLY A 140 -35.22 -2.37 -1.35
C GLY A 140 -36.07 -1.80 -2.49
N TRP A 141 -35.93 -2.27 -3.74
CA TRP A 141 -36.80 -1.86 -4.85
C TRP A 141 -38.27 -2.31 -4.69
N GLY A 142 -38.54 -3.27 -3.79
CA GLY A 142 -39.88 -3.81 -3.52
C GLY A 142 -40.90 -2.74 -3.12
N ASP A 143 -40.49 -1.73 -2.35
CA ASP A 143 -41.36 -0.62 -1.96
C ASP A 143 -41.78 0.22 -3.17
N ALA A 144 -40.82 0.57 -4.03
CA ALA A 144 -41.10 1.28 -5.28
C ALA A 144 -42.00 0.46 -6.21
N PHE A 145 -41.80 -0.87 -6.25
CA PHE A 145 -42.68 -1.79 -6.97
C PHE A 145 -44.12 -1.72 -6.49
N HIS A 146 -44.36 -1.79 -5.18
CA HIS A 146 -45.72 -1.74 -4.64
C HIS A 146 -46.41 -0.41 -4.90
N HIS A 147 -45.68 0.70 -4.81
CA HIS A 147 -46.22 2.03 -5.10
C HIS A 147 -46.56 2.21 -6.58
N ALA A 148 -45.62 1.85 -7.47
CA ALA A 148 -45.85 1.92 -8.91
C ALA A 148 -47.01 1.03 -9.34
N ARG A 149 -47.08 -0.21 -8.83
CA ARG A 149 -48.18 -1.14 -9.10
C ARG A 149 -49.54 -0.58 -8.67
N ARG A 150 -49.63 -0.02 -7.45
CA ARG A 150 -50.88 0.58 -6.94
C ARG A 150 -51.30 1.76 -7.81
N ALA A 151 -50.37 2.69 -8.09
CA ALA A 151 -50.63 3.84 -8.95
C ALA A 151 -51.08 3.41 -10.36
N THR A 152 -50.42 2.41 -10.94
CA THR A 152 -50.80 1.84 -12.23
C THR A 152 -52.21 1.29 -12.21
N ARG A 153 -52.59 0.47 -11.23
CA ARG A 153 -53.95 -0.08 -11.14
C ARG A 153 -55.00 1.02 -10.98
N THR A 154 -54.73 2.02 -10.15
CA THR A 154 -55.64 3.14 -9.94
C THR A 154 -55.85 3.97 -11.20
N GLU A 155 -54.78 4.30 -11.93
CA GLU A 155 -54.88 5.06 -13.18
C GLU A 155 -55.42 4.22 -14.35
N ALA A 156 -55.06 2.92 -14.42
CA ALA A 156 -55.54 2.01 -15.46
C ALA A 156 -57.06 1.77 -15.40
N ALA A 157 -57.68 1.93 -14.22
CA ALA A 157 -59.12 1.81 -14.01
C ALA A 157 -59.91 3.08 -14.38
N ARG A 158 -59.27 4.14 -14.88
CA ARG A 158 -59.95 5.40 -15.22
C ARG A 158 -60.58 5.38 -16.64
N PRO A 159 -61.71 6.07 -16.86
CA PRO A 159 -62.44 6.03 -18.13
C PRO A 159 -61.64 6.46 -19.38
N PHE A 160 -60.64 7.33 -19.22
CA PHE A 160 -59.81 7.77 -20.36
C PHE A 160 -58.94 6.64 -20.92
N ILE A 161 -58.57 5.65 -20.10
CA ILE A 161 -57.83 4.46 -20.54
C ILE A 161 -58.75 3.54 -21.35
N GLU A 162 -59.99 3.34 -20.89
CA GLU A 162 -61.00 2.58 -21.63
C GLU A 162 -61.30 3.23 -22.98
N THR A 163 -61.42 4.55 -23.00
CA THR A 163 -61.62 5.33 -24.23
C THR A 163 -60.43 5.18 -25.19
N ALA A 164 -59.19 5.28 -24.69
CA ALA A 164 -57.99 5.07 -25.51
C ALA A 164 -57.93 3.66 -26.12
N ARG A 165 -58.34 2.63 -25.37
CA ARG A 165 -58.45 1.25 -25.88
C ARG A 165 -59.56 1.11 -26.91
N ALA A 166 -60.73 1.72 -26.69
CA ALA A 166 -61.84 1.70 -27.63
C ALA A 166 -61.49 2.37 -28.98
N LEU A 167 -60.59 3.36 -28.96
CA LEU A 167 -60.01 4.00 -30.15
C LEU A 167 -58.94 3.14 -30.86
N GLY A 168 -58.69 1.91 -30.40
CA GLY A 168 -57.74 0.98 -31.03
C GLY A 168 -56.26 1.31 -30.77
N MET A 169 -55.95 2.09 -29.73
CA MET A 169 -54.55 2.36 -29.38
C MET A 169 -53.85 1.09 -28.88
N SER A 170 -52.62 0.85 -29.35
CA SER A 170 -51.83 -0.29 -28.88
C SER A 170 -51.49 -0.17 -27.38
N GLU A 171 -51.44 -1.30 -26.68
CA GLU A 171 -51.17 -1.36 -25.23
C GLU A 171 -49.90 -0.58 -24.84
N GLN A 172 -48.81 -0.72 -25.61
CA GLN A 172 -47.57 0.04 -25.39
C GLN A 172 -47.78 1.56 -25.51
N ARG A 173 -48.59 2.00 -26.48
CA ARG A 173 -48.89 3.43 -26.66
C ARG A 173 -49.77 3.95 -25.53
N VAL A 174 -50.73 3.16 -25.05
CA VAL A 174 -51.55 3.52 -23.89
C VAL A 174 -50.67 3.65 -22.64
N VAL A 175 -49.77 2.69 -22.40
CA VAL A 175 -48.85 2.72 -21.26
C VAL A 175 -47.92 3.93 -21.32
N LEU A 176 -47.21 4.13 -22.44
CA LEU A 176 -46.19 5.17 -22.55
C LEU A 176 -46.76 6.59 -22.63
N ARG A 177 -47.92 6.78 -23.28
CA ARG A 177 -48.48 8.11 -23.58
C ARG A 177 -49.61 8.53 -22.65
N HIS A 178 -50.28 7.59 -21.99
CA HIS A 178 -51.43 7.89 -21.12
C HIS A 178 -51.22 7.41 -19.69
N LEU A 179 -50.66 6.23 -19.45
CA LEU A 179 -50.49 5.72 -18.08
C LEU A 179 -49.27 6.33 -17.38
N LEU A 180 -48.06 6.09 -17.90
CA LEU A 180 -46.80 6.54 -17.31
C LEU A 180 -46.78 8.04 -17.00
N PRO A 181 -47.24 8.93 -17.90
CA PRO A 181 -47.28 10.35 -17.60
C PRO A 181 -48.20 10.71 -16.42
N ASN A 182 -49.30 9.98 -16.24
CA ASN A 182 -50.25 10.22 -15.14
C ASN A 182 -49.74 9.67 -13.80
N ILE A 183 -48.94 8.59 -13.80
CA ILE A 183 -48.33 8.06 -12.57
C ILE A 183 -46.94 8.64 -12.28
N ALA A 184 -46.29 9.32 -13.23
CA ALA A 184 -44.98 9.93 -13.06
C ALA A 184 -44.88 10.84 -11.81
N PRO A 185 -45.87 11.67 -11.45
CA PRO A 185 -45.80 12.48 -10.23
C PRO A 185 -45.70 11.64 -8.95
N ALA A 186 -46.43 10.51 -8.91
CA ALA A 186 -46.34 9.55 -7.82
C ALA A 186 -44.96 8.87 -7.80
N LEU A 187 -44.43 8.49 -8.98
CA LEU A 187 -43.10 7.88 -9.09
C LEU A 187 -41.97 8.84 -8.68
N LEU A 188 -42.06 10.14 -9.00
CA LEU A 188 -41.08 11.13 -8.58
C LEU A 188 -41.07 11.32 -7.06
N THR A 189 -42.26 11.32 -6.45
CA THR A 189 -42.41 11.38 -4.98
C THR A 189 -41.76 10.16 -4.33
N VAL A 190 -42.06 8.96 -4.84
CA VAL A 190 -41.47 7.71 -4.37
C VAL A 190 -39.96 7.71 -4.62
N GLY A 191 -39.48 8.27 -5.72
CA GLY A 191 -38.06 8.42 -6.00
C GLY A 191 -37.31 9.17 -4.91
N ALA A 192 -37.85 10.31 -4.45
CA ALA A 192 -37.27 11.04 -3.34
C ALA A 192 -37.23 10.19 -2.05
N LEU A 193 -38.32 9.47 -1.74
CA LEU A 193 -38.36 8.55 -0.60
C LEU A 193 -37.33 7.42 -0.72
N GLN A 194 -37.06 6.92 -1.93
CA GLN A 194 -36.04 5.90 -2.16
C GLN A 194 -34.61 6.44 -1.91
N VAL A 195 -34.32 7.68 -2.32
CA VAL A 195 -33.03 8.32 -2.01
C VAL A 195 -32.86 8.48 -0.49
N SER A 196 -33.93 8.91 0.20
CA SER A 196 -33.96 9.00 1.67
C SER A 196 -33.71 7.66 2.35
N ALA A 197 -34.35 6.59 1.86
CA ALA A 197 -34.16 5.23 2.35
C ALA A 197 -32.72 4.73 2.12
N VAL A 198 -32.07 5.12 1.03
CA VAL A 198 -30.65 4.81 0.81
C VAL A 198 -29.76 5.58 1.78
N LEU A 199 -29.99 6.87 2.03
CA LEU A 199 -29.21 7.65 3.01
C LEU A 199 -29.27 7.05 4.41
N LEU A 200 -30.46 6.62 4.85
CA LEU A 200 -30.62 5.91 6.12
C LEU A 200 -29.81 4.62 6.14
N LEU A 201 -29.92 3.83 5.08
CA LEU A 201 -29.21 2.56 4.96
C LEU A 201 -27.68 2.75 4.92
N LEU A 202 -27.17 3.82 4.33
CA LEU A 202 -25.74 4.20 4.41
C LEU A 202 -25.32 4.43 5.87
N GLY A 203 -26.14 5.13 6.65
CA GLY A 203 -25.89 5.33 8.08
C GLY A 203 -25.94 4.02 8.87
N GLU A 204 -26.90 3.14 8.58
CA GLU A 204 -27.01 1.83 9.22
C GLU A 204 -25.81 0.93 8.92
N LEU A 205 -25.36 0.89 7.66
CA LEU A 205 -24.16 0.14 7.25
C LEU A 205 -22.88 0.72 7.88
N ALA A 206 -22.81 2.04 8.04
CA ALA A 206 -21.69 2.69 8.72
C ALA A 206 -21.51 2.20 10.16
N LEU A 207 -22.61 1.95 10.89
CA LEU A 207 -22.56 1.45 12.27
C LEU A 207 -21.92 0.05 12.37
N ILE A 208 -22.06 -0.76 11.33
CA ILE A 208 -21.40 -2.07 11.21
C ILE A 208 -20.11 -2.01 10.39
N ARG A 209 -19.55 -0.80 10.19
CA ARG A 209 -18.27 -0.50 9.54
C ARG A 209 -18.20 -0.87 8.05
N ILE A 210 -19.32 -0.72 7.35
CA ILE A 210 -19.41 -0.95 5.91
C ILE A 210 -19.78 0.35 5.23
N PHE A 211 -18.90 0.78 4.33
CA PHE A 211 -19.02 2.03 3.58
C PHE A 211 -18.09 1.96 2.37
N VAL A 212 -18.34 2.78 1.36
CA VAL A 212 -17.59 2.80 0.09
C VAL A 212 -16.21 3.40 0.30
N GLY A 213 -16.14 4.45 1.13
CA GLY A 213 -14.96 5.31 1.23
C GLY A 213 -13.71 4.65 1.81
N GLY A 214 -13.77 3.37 2.21
CA GLY A 214 -12.65 2.61 2.76
C GLY A 214 -12.08 3.18 4.06
N ALA A 215 -11.34 2.35 4.81
CA ALA A 215 -10.65 2.79 6.01
C ALA A 215 -9.21 2.30 6.01
N THR A 216 -8.27 3.22 6.26
CA THR A 216 -6.89 2.88 6.56
C THR A 216 -6.72 2.62 8.05
N LEU A 217 -6.06 1.51 8.38
CA LEU A 217 -5.60 1.21 9.73
C LEU A 217 -4.25 1.90 9.96
N ILE A 218 -4.18 2.76 10.97
CA ILE A 218 -2.92 3.31 11.48
C ILE A 218 -2.69 2.70 12.85
N ASP A 219 -1.68 1.84 12.97
CA ASP A 219 -1.28 1.26 14.24
C ASP A 219 -0.37 2.23 15.00
N LEU A 220 -0.94 2.91 16.01
CA LEU A 220 -0.23 3.91 16.82
C LEU A 220 0.30 3.30 18.11
N PHE A 221 1.03 2.17 18.05
CA PHE A 221 1.69 1.49 19.19
C PHE A 221 0.80 1.08 20.40
N THR A 222 -0.41 1.59 20.54
CA THR A 222 -1.35 1.36 21.64
C THR A 222 -2.69 0.81 21.12
N GLN A 223 -3.24 1.35 20.02
CA GLN A 223 -4.43 0.81 19.32
C GLN A 223 -4.46 1.16 17.82
N PRO A 224 -5.01 0.27 16.96
CA PRO A 224 -5.22 0.56 15.55
C PRO A 224 -6.36 1.57 15.34
N LEU A 225 -6.02 2.73 14.80
CA LEU A 225 -6.95 3.78 14.45
C LEU A 225 -7.47 3.57 13.03
N ASN A 226 -8.80 3.67 12.82
CA ASN A 226 -9.41 3.59 11.50
C ASN A 226 -9.68 5.00 10.98
N LEU A 227 -9.14 5.35 9.82
CA LEU A 227 -9.34 6.65 9.20
C LEU A 227 -9.96 6.50 7.81
N PRO A 228 -10.96 7.32 7.45
CA PRO A 228 -11.62 7.23 6.15
C PRO A 228 -10.64 7.63 5.04
N THR A 229 -10.51 6.79 4.01
CA THR A 229 -9.64 7.07 2.85
C THR A 229 -10.26 8.08 1.91
N ASP A 230 -11.53 7.88 1.58
CA ASP A 230 -12.35 8.82 0.83
C ASP A 230 -13.46 9.34 1.76
N PRO A 231 -13.60 10.68 1.89
CA PRO A 231 -14.62 11.25 2.73
C PRO A 231 -16.01 10.97 2.15
N GLU A 232 -16.86 10.37 2.96
CA GLU A 232 -18.31 10.31 2.81
C GLU A 232 -18.92 10.22 4.20
N TRP A 233 -20.12 10.74 4.43
CA TRP A 233 -20.64 10.84 5.80
C TRP A 233 -20.78 9.48 6.51
N ALA A 234 -21.07 8.42 5.75
CA ALA A 234 -21.06 7.05 6.26
C ALA A 234 -19.65 6.59 6.70
N SER A 235 -18.60 6.90 5.93
CA SER A 235 -17.23 6.54 6.29
C SER A 235 -16.74 7.35 7.49
N LEU A 236 -17.10 8.64 7.58
CA LEU A 236 -16.82 9.47 8.75
C LEU A 236 -17.50 8.90 10.01
N LEU A 237 -18.74 8.43 9.90
CA LEU A 237 -19.45 7.83 11.02
C LEU A 237 -18.86 6.46 11.41
N GLY A 238 -18.58 5.60 10.44
CA GLY A 238 -18.08 4.24 10.71
C GLY A 238 -16.66 4.18 11.28
N THR A 239 -15.87 5.24 11.10
CA THR A 239 -14.47 5.32 11.53
C THR A 239 -14.26 6.03 12.87
N THR A 240 -15.27 6.74 13.40
CA THR A 240 -15.13 7.60 14.59
C THR A 240 -15.24 6.88 15.93
N ARG A 241 -15.66 5.61 15.96
CA ARG A 241 -15.89 4.87 17.21
C ARG A 241 -14.66 4.74 18.11
N PRO A 242 -13.47 4.31 17.63
CA PRO A 242 -12.27 4.25 18.47
C PRO A 242 -11.87 5.65 18.98
N ILE A 243 -12.10 6.70 18.18
CA ILE A 243 -11.76 8.08 18.53
C ILE A 243 -12.65 8.58 19.68
N TYR A 244 -13.95 8.28 19.65
CA TYR A 244 -14.86 8.63 20.74
C TYR A 244 -14.46 7.95 22.05
N ASP A 245 -14.18 6.65 22.00
CA ASP A 245 -13.81 5.87 23.18
C ASP A 245 -12.48 6.33 23.80
N LEU A 246 -11.54 6.82 22.98
CA LEU A 246 -10.21 7.27 23.41
C LEU A 246 -10.16 8.76 23.83
N TYR A 247 -10.84 9.64 23.09
CA TYR A 247 -10.65 11.09 23.21
C TYR A 247 -11.93 11.85 23.61
N GLY A 248 -13.07 11.18 23.74
CA GLY A 248 -14.34 11.80 24.19
C GLY A 248 -14.90 12.87 23.25
N ASN A 249 -14.43 12.95 22.00
CA ASN A 249 -14.77 14.05 21.09
C ASN A 249 -16.15 13.83 20.41
N THR A 250 -17.21 14.35 21.03
CA THR A 250 -18.59 14.15 20.59
C THR A 250 -18.89 14.74 19.21
N VAL A 251 -18.18 15.81 18.82
CA VAL A 251 -18.37 16.49 17.52
C VAL A 251 -18.05 15.54 16.36
N ALA A 252 -17.04 14.67 16.53
CA ALA A 252 -16.65 13.71 15.49
C ALA A 252 -17.79 12.75 15.12
N VAL A 253 -18.66 12.42 16.08
CA VAL A 253 -19.83 11.54 15.87
C VAL A 253 -21.05 12.37 15.44
N LEU A 254 -21.32 13.48 16.12
CA LEU A 254 -22.54 14.26 15.89
C LEU A 254 -22.55 14.98 14.53
N ALA A 255 -21.40 15.44 14.04
CA ALA A 255 -21.35 16.18 12.78
C ALA A 255 -21.80 15.35 11.57
N PRO A 256 -21.24 14.15 11.29
CA PRO A 256 -21.68 13.32 10.17
C PRO A 256 -23.12 12.78 10.37
N ILE A 257 -23.52 12.46 11.60
CA ILE A 257 -24.92 12.07 11.90
C ILE A 257 -25.88 13.21 11.60
N GLY A 258 -25.57 14.42 12.06
CA GLY A 258 -26.37 15.61 11.83
C GLY A 258 -26.51 15.93 10.33
N ALA A 259 -25.43 15.76 9.57
CA ALA A 259 -25.45 15.94 8.12
C ALA A 259 -26.36 14.92 7.41
N LEU A 260 -26.24 13.63 7.77
CA LEU A 260 -27.12 12.56 7.26
C LEU A 260 -28.59 12.83 7.62
N LEU A 261 -28.88 13.16 8.87
CA LEU A 261 -30.24 13.48 9.33
C LEU A 261 -30.81 14.69 8.60
N ALA A 262 -30.04 15.77 8.46
CA ALA A 262 -30.45 16.94 7.71
C ALA A 262 -30.78 16.61 6.25
N ALA A 263 -29.99 15.73 5.62
CA ALA A 263 -30.25 15.28 4.25
C ALA A 263 -31.54 14.45 4.15
N VAL A 264 -31.72 13.47 5.04
CA VAL A 264 -32.93 12.64 5.11
C VAL A 264 -34.18 13.48 5.31
N VAL A 265 -34.16 14.40 6.28
CA VAL A 265 -35.27 15.32 6.54
C VAL A 265 -35.52 16.24 5.35
N SER A 266 -34.48 16.80 4.74
CA SER A 266 -34.61 17.67 3.56
C SER A 266 -35.26 16.94 2.39
N ILE A 267 -34.86 15.69 2.13
CA ILE A 267 -35.43 14.88 1.05
C ILE A 267 -36.89 14.49 1.36
N ASN A 268 -37.20 14.10 2.59
CA ASN A 268 -38.59 13.75 2.96
C ASN A 268 -39.51 14.97 2.87
N LEU A 269 -39.10 16.13 3.38
CA LEU A 269 -39.86 17.38 3.25
C LEU A 269 -40.00 17.82 1.79
N PHE A 270 -38.99 17.56 0.95
CA PHE A 270 -39.06 17.78 -0.49
C PHE A 270 -40.05 16.81 -1.15
N ALA A 271 -40.05 15.53 -0.77
CA ALA A 271 -40.99 14.53 -1.27
C ALA A 271 -42.44 14.92 -0.95
N ASP A 272 -42.73 15.34 0.28
CA ASP A 272 -44.07 15.82 0.68
C ASP A 272 -44.49 17.06 -0.11
N ALA A 273 -43.58 18.03 -0.25
CA ALA A 273 -43.84 19.22 -1.05
C ALA A 273 -44.08 18.89 -2.53
N LEU A 274 -43.38 17.89 -3.06
CA LEU A 274 -43.55 17.39 -4.42
C LEU A 274 -44.89 16.67 -4.56
N ALA A 275 -45.28 15.83 -3.60
CA ALA A 275 -46.55 15.11 -3.57
C ALA A 275 -47.76 16.07 -3.59
N GLN A 276 -47.71 17.14 -2.78
CA GLN A 276 -48.76 18.16 -2.72
C GLN A 276 -48.87 18.96 -4.02
N ARG A 277 -47.73 19.27 -4.65
CA ARG A 277 -47.70 20.02 -5.92
C ARG A 277 -48.03 19.15 -7.13
N ALA A 278 -47.70 17.87 -7.09
CA ALA A 278 -48.06 16.88 -8.09
C ALA A 278 -49.57 16.78 -8.33
N GLN A 279 -50.38 17.07 -7.31
CA GLN A 279 -51.84 17.13 -7.43
C GLN A 279 -52.36 18.41 -8.10
N ARG A 280 -51.55 19.47 -8.20
CA ARG A 280 -51.94 20.79 -8.70
C ARG A 280 -51.27 21.19 -10.02
N LEU A 281 -50.12 20.62 -10.33
CA LEU A 281 -49.35 20.90 -11.53
C LEU A 281 -49.57 19.79 -12.55
N ASP A 282 -49.82 20.16 -13.81
CA ASP A 282 -49.55 19.29 -14.95
C ASP A 282 -48.03 19.06 -15.02
N VAL A 283 -47.53 18.14 -14.19
CA VAL A 283 -46.12 17.70 -14.15
C VAL A 283 -45.63 17.28 -15.54
N PHE A 284 -46.57 16.95 -16.44
CA PHE A 284 -46.34 16.77 -17.88
C PHE A 284 -45.55 17.92 -18.53
N ARG A 285 -45.82 19.20 -18.24
CA ARG A 285 -45.04 20.32 -18.85
C ARG A 285 -43.60 20.40 -18.34
N LEU A 286 -43.35 19.95 -17.11
CA LEU A 286 -42.00 19.93 -16.52
C LEU A 286 -41.20 18.71 -17.00
N VAL A 287 -41.80 17.52 -17.04
CA VAL A 287 -41.10 16.27 -17.41
C VAL A 287 -41.00 16.06 -18.92
N SER A 288 -41.95 16.55 -19.72
CA SER A 288 -41.88 16.48 -21.20
C SER A 288 -40.98 17.55 -21.82
N SER A 289 -40.57 18.57 -21.05
CA SER A 289 -39.62 19.56 -21.54
C SER A 289 -38.25 18.92 -21.68
N ARG A 290 -37.60 19.12 -22.84
CA ARG A 290 -36.17 18.82 -23.07
C ARG A 290 -35.27 19.33 -21.93
N GLN A 291 -35.74 20.31 -21.15
CA GLN A 291 -35.08 20.86 -19.97
C GLN A 291 -34.97 19.89 -18.79
N ALA A 292 -35.93 18.99 -18.53
CA ALA A 292 -35.83 18.04 -17.42
C ALA A 292 -34.83 16.91 -17.72
N LEU A 293 -34.81 16.42 -18.96
CA LEU A 293 -33.73 15.56 -19.46
C LEU A 293 -32.39 16.29 -19.42
N GLY A 294 -32.35 17.57 -19.78
CA GLY A 294 -31.17 18.42 -19.64
C GLY A 294 -30.66 18.51 -18.21
N ILE A 295 -31.54 18.73 -17.22
CA ILE A 295 -31.17 18.80 -15.80
C ILE A 295 -30.66 17.45 -15.29
N GLY A 296 -31.31 16.33 -15.68
CA GLY A 296 -30.86 14.99 -15.32
C GLY A 296 -29.49 14.65 -15.93
N VAL A 297 -29.27 15.00 -17.20
CA VAL A 297 -27.97 14.84 -17.88
C VAL A 297 -26.91 15.74 -17.25
N ILE A 298 -27.22 17.00 -16.93
CA ILE A 298 -26.30 17.92 -16.25
C ILE A 298 -25.94 17.37 -14.87
N ALA A 299 -26.90 16.85 -14.10
CA ALA A 299 -26.63 16.23 -12.80
C ALA A 299 -25.75 14.98 -12.92
N VAL A 300 -26.00 14.12 -13.90
CA VAL A 300 -25.15 12.95 -14.20
C VAL A 300 -23.76 13.37 -14.65
N VAL A 301 -23.64 14.41 -15.49
CA VAL A 301 -22.36 14.96 -15.98
C VAL A 301 -21.57 15.64 -14.85
N LEU A 302 -22.24 16.31 -13.91
CA LEU A 302 -21.60 16.91 -12.72
C LEU A 302 -21.21 15.85 -11.67
N ALA A 303 -21.95 14.73 -11.61
CA ALA A 303 -21.63 13.56 -10.79
C ALA A 303 -20.57 12.66 -11.45
N ALA A 304 -20.42 12.69 -12.77
CA ALA A 304 -19.54 11.81 -13.54
C ALA A 304 -18.07 11.88 -13.08
N PRO A 305 -17.47 13.02 -12.72
CA PRO A 305 -16.11 13.05 -12.19
C PRO A 305 -15.94 12.30 -10.86
N ALA A 306 -17.01 12.19 -10.05
CA ALA A 306 -17.00 11.39 -8.82
C ALA A 306 -17.29 9.90 -9.09
N LEU A 307 -18.06 9.59 -10.15
CA LEU A 307 -18.37 8.22 -10.57
C LEU A 307 -17.26 7.58 -11.43
N LEU A 308 -16.47 8.37 -12.15
CA LEU A 308 -15.52 7.92 -13.17
C LEU A 308 -14.05 8.15 -12.81
N ARG A 309 -13.72 8.81 -11.70
CA ARG A 309 -12.34 8.80 -11.22
C ARG A 309 -12.10 7.45 -10.56
N PRO A 310 -11.35 6.51 -11.18
CA PRO A 310 -10.88 5.35 -10.44
C PRO A 310 -10.10 5.88 -9.24
N SER A 311 -10.27 5.24 -8.09
CA SER A 311 -9.43 5.58 -6.95
C SER A 311 -7.96 5.46 -7.38
N PRO A 312 -7.07 6.34 -6.93
CA PRO A 312 -5.62 6.23 -7.12
C PRO A 312 -5.08 4.80 -7.01
N LEU A 313 -5.64 4.08 -6.05
CA LEU A 313 -5.35 2.68 -5.75
C LEU A 313 -5.86 1.72 -6.82
N ALA A 314 -7.07 1.92 -7.35
CA ALA A 314 -7.63 1.09 -8.41
C ALA A 314 -6.82 1.20 -9.71
N PHE A 315 -6.33 2.41 -10.04
CA PHE A 315 -5.42 2.58 -11.18
C PHE A 315 -4.09 1.84 -10.94
N ALA A 316 -3.50 1.98 -9.74
CA ALA A 316 -2.27 1.27 -9.38
C ALA A 316 -2.41 -0.26 -9.47
N LEU A 317 -3.54 -0.82 -9.02
CA LEU A 317 -3.83 -2.25 -9.15
C LEU A 317 -4.03 -2.70 -10.61
N GLN A 318 -4.64 -1.86 -11.45
CA GLN A 318 -4.80 -2.16 -12.87
C GLN A 318 -3.44 -2.19 -13.60
N VAL A 319 -2.48 -1.35 -13.21
CA VAL A 319 -1.10 -1.39 -13.71
C VAL A 319 -0.39 -2.63 -13.19
N ALA A 320 -0.62 -3.00 -11.93
CA ALA A 320 -0.02 -4.19 -11.31
C ALA A 320 -0.34 -5.49 -12.07
N ASP A 321 -1.58 -5.65 -12.56
CA ASP A 321 -2.02 -6.84 -13.28
C ASP A 321 -1.34 -7.01 -14.66
N ARG A 322 -0.57 -6.03 -15.14
CA ARG A 322 0.20 -6.10 -16.40
C ARG A 322 1.55 -6.79 -16.23
N PHE A 323 1.95 -7.13 -15.01
CA PHE A 323 3.21 -7.83 -14.76
C PHE A 323 3.20 -9.24 -15.37
N ASN A 324 4.13 -9.53 -16.29
CA ASN A 324 4.26 -10.83 -16.92
C ASN A 324 5.23 -11.75 -16.15
N ALA A 325 4.67 -12.51 -15.20
CA ALA A 325 5.46 -13.42 -14.37
C ALA A 325 6.11 -14.57 -15.15
N SER A 326 5.50 -15.04 -16.25
CA SER A 326 6.07 -16.08 -17.10
C SER A 326 7.35 -15.63 -17.80
N ASN A 327 7.38 -14.41 -18.32
CA ASN A 327 8.59 -13.85 -18.94
C ASN A 327 9.70 -13.61 -17.91
N ALA A 328 9.33 -13.12 -16.72
CA ALA A 328 10.26 -12.98 -15.62
C ALA A 328 10.86 -14.34 -15.21
N LEU A 329 10.03 -15.38 -15.09
CA LEU A 329 10.49 -16.71 -14.72
C LEU A 329 11.45 -17.30 -15.78
N ALA A 330 11.14 -17.13 -17.07
CA ALA A 330 12.01 -17.58 -18.15
C ALA A 330 13.39 -16.91 -18.12
N LEU A 331 13.44 -15.59 -17.86
CA LEU A 331 14.70 -14.87 -17.71
C LEU A 331 15.47 -15.29 -16.46
N ALA A 332 14.78 -15.50 -15.33
CA ALA A 332 15.41 -15.99 -14.11
C ALA A 332 16.07 -17.36 -14.34
N GLN A 333 15.37 -18.27 -15.03
CA GLN A 333 15.89 -19.58 -15.42
C GLN A 333 17.12 -19.46 -16.34
N GLU A 334 17.08 -18.56 -17.32
CA GLU A 334 18.19 -18.28 -18.23
C GLU A 334 19.44 -17.80 -17.46
N LEU A 335 19.28 -16.85 -16.52
CA LEU A 335 20.35 -16.31 -15.67
C LEU A 335 20.93 -17.33 -14.68
N THR A 336 20.24 -18.44 -14.44
CA THR A 336 20.73 -19.57 -13.63
C THR A 336 21.40 -20.67 -14.45
N GLY A 337 21.48 -20.51 -15.77
CA GLY A 337 22.10 -21.49 -16.65
C GLY A 337 23.64 -21.54 -16.52
N PRO A 338 24.28 -22.61 -17.02
CA PRO A 338 25.73 -22.86 -16.88
C PRO A 338 26.62 -21.72 -17.40
N ARG A 339 26.15 -21.01 -18.43
CA ARG A 339 26.84 -19.85 -19.02
C ARG A 339 27.09 -18.72 -18.01
N PHE A 340 26.27 -18.65 -16.98
CA PHE A 340 26.29 -17.61 -15.95
C PHE A 340 26.65 -18.20 -14.58
N GLU A 341 27.31 -19.35 -14.51
CA GLU A 341 27.84 -19.83 -13.22
C GLU A 341 28.91 -18.87 -12.67
N GLY A 342 28.95 -18.71 -11.34
CA GLY A 342 29.92 -17.84 -10.68
C GLY A 342 29.76 -16.34 -10.99
N ARG A 343 28.52 -15.80 -10.99
CA ARG A 343 28.22 -14.35 -11.12
C ARG A 343 28.73 -13.49 -9.95
N VAL A 344 29.89 -13.81 -9.39
CA VAL A 344 30.58 -12.90 -8.47
C VAL A 344 30.98 -11.64 -9.24
N ALA A 345 30.96 -10.48 -8.59
CA ALA A 345 31.44 -9.26 -9.24
C ALA A 345 32.85 -9.46 -9.80
N GLN A 346 33.13 -8.81 -10.93
CA GLN A 346 34.38 -8.92 -11.70
C GLN A 346 34.63 -10.26 -12.41
N THR A 347 33.68 -11.20 -12.42
CA THR A 347 33.82 -12.43 -13.21
C THR A 347 33.21 -12.30 -14.60
N GLY A 348 33.62 -13.20 -15.51
CA GLY A 348 33.00 -13.33 -16.83
C GLY A 348 31.50 -13.68 -16.76
N GLY A 349 31.08 -14.42 -15.74
CA GLY A 349 29.67 -14.76 -15.50
C GLY A 349 28.82 -13.52 -15.19
N ALA A 350 29.31 -12.62 -14.33
CA ALA A 350 28.64 -11.36 -14.04
C ALA A 350 28.60 -10.43 -15.27
N ALA A 351 29.68 -10.35 -16.04
CA ALA A 351 29.70 -9.57 -17.29
C ALA A 351 28.71 -10.10 -18.33
N ALA A 352 28.62 -11.42 -18.50
CA ALA A 352 27.67 -12.05 -19.41
C ALA A 352 26.21 -11.82 -18.97
N ALA A 353 25.94 -11.87 -17.66
CA ALA A 353 24.62 -11.60 -17.11
C ALA A 353 24.20 -10.13 -17.33
N ALA A 354 25.11 -9.18 -17.11
CA ALA A 354 24.87 -7.76 -17.39
C ALA A 354 24.51 -7.54 -18.86
N GLU A 355 25.19 -8.19 -19.79
CA GLU A 355 24.92 -8.06 -21.22
C GLU A 355 23.57 -8.68 -21.62
N LEU A 356 23.20 -9.83 -21.04
CA LEU A 356 21.88 -10.42 -21.24
C LEU A 356 20.78 -9.47 -20.73
N ILE A 357 20.91 -8.98 -19.50
CA ILE A 357 19.94 -8.05 -18.90
C ILE A 357 19.85 -6.77 -19.73
N ARG A 358 20.98 -6.21 -20.17
CA ARG A 358 21.04 -5.03 -21.06
C ARG A 358 20.22 -5.24 -22.33
N SER A 359 20.37 -6.40 -22.97
CA SER A 359 19.62 -6.73 -24.18
C SER A 359 18.11 -6.87 -23.93
N ARG A 360 17.72 -7.45 -22.79
CA ARG A 360 16.31 -7.68 -22.43
C ARG A 360 15.60 -6.40 -21.98
N ILE A 361 16.26 -5.62 -21.13
CA ILE A 361 15.70 -4.39 -20.57
C ILE A 361 15.80 -3.20 -21.54
N GLY A 362 16.59 -3.31 -22.62
CA GLY A 362 16.83 -2.19 -23.54
C GLY A 362 17.65 -1.06 -22.91
N GLY A 363 18.64 -1.42 -22.10
CA GLY A 363 19.45 -0.49 -21.30
C GLY A 363 20.85 -0.23 -21.83
N THR A 364 21.63 0.48 -21.02
CA THR A 364 23.05 0.79 -21.26
C THR A 364 23.92 0.29 -20.11
N LEU A 365 25.18 -0.08 -20.40
CA LEU A 365 26.14 -0.43 -19.38
C LEU A 365 26.80 0.84 -18.83
N VAL A 366 26.74 1.00 -17.52
CA VAL A 366 27.37 2.13 -16.81
C VAL A 366 28.48 1.57 -15.92
N PRO A 367 29.75 1.95 -16.13
CA PRO A 367 30.86 1.41 -15.35
C PRO A 367 30.78 1.86 -13.88
N ILE A 368 31.02 0.93 -12.97
CA ILE A 368 31.14 1.20 -11.53
C ILE A 368 32.56 1.70 -11.28
N ARG A 369 32.71 2.89 -10.67
CA ARG A 369 34.01 3.52 -10.35
C ARG A 369 34.18 3.76 -8.85
N GLU A 370 33.47 3.00 -8.03
CA GLU A 370 33.55 3.11 -6.58
C GLU A 370 34.88 2.52 -6.07
N GLN A 371 35.48 3.21 -5.10
CA GLN A 371 36.55 2.63 -4.30
C GLN A 371 35.90 1.89 -3.14
N ILE A 372 36.24 0.61 -2.97
CA ILE A 372 35.93 -0.13 -1.75
C ILE A 372 37.20 -0.34 -0.96
N VAL A 373 37.04 -0.78 0.28
CA VAL A 373 38.16 -1.27 1.05
C VAL A 373 38.26 -2.79 0.87
N VAL A 374 39.40 -3.26 0.37
CA VAL A 374 39.71 -4.69 0.28
C VAL A 374 40.75 -5.01 1.35
N VAL A 375 40.50 -6.03 2.15
CA VAL A 375 41.47 -6.49 3.16
C VAL A 375 42.69 -7.08 2.46
N SER A 376 43.86 -6.47 2.65
CA SER A 376 45.13 -6.96 2.09
C SER A 376 45.95 -7.78 3.08
N ALA A 377 45.78 -7.53 4.39
CA ALA A 377 46.40 -8.33 5.44
C ALA A 377 45.56 -8.29 6.72
N ALA A 378 45.54 -9.39 7.45
CA ALA A 378 44.96 -9.47 8.78
C ALA A 378 45.78 -10.44 9.62
N SER A 379 45.93 -10.16 10.92
CA SER A 379 46.59 -11.08 11.84
C SER A 379 46.04 -10.92 13.25
N ALA A 380 45.85 -12.02 13.95
CA ALA A 380 45.55 -12.06 15.37
C ALA A 380 46.71 -12.71 16.14
N SER A 381 47.09 -12.15 17.29
CA SER A 381 48.20 -12.61 18.10
C SER A 381 47.93 -12.56 19.60
N ASN A 382 48.61 -13.44 20.32
CA ASN A 382 48.55 -13.56 21.78
C ASN A 382 49.86 -14.20 22.28
N GLY A 383 50.64 -13.46 23.07
CA GLY A 383 51.78 -14.01 23.83
C GLY A 383 52.79 -14.84 23.02
N GLY A 384 53.08 -14.45 21.77
CA GLY A 384 54.00 -15.16 20.87
C GLY A 384 53.35 -16.14 19.88
N ARG A 385 52.05 -16.40 19.99
CA ARG A 385 51.26 -17.13 18.98
C ARG A 385 50.59 -16.14 18.04
N SER A 386 50.54 -16.46 16.74
CA SER A 386 49.88 -15.62 15.74
C SER A 386 49.17 -16.45 14.67
N VAL A 387 47.98 -16.03 14.29
CA VAL A 387 47.23 -16.52 13.13
C VAL A 387 47.15 -15.37 12.12
N SER A 388 47.52 -15.63 10.87
CA SER A 388 47.52 -14.63 9.79
C SER A 388 46.42 -14.91 8.77
N LEU A 389 46.13 -13.92 7.92
CA LEU A 389 45.12 -13.98 6.86
C LEU A 389 45.29 -15.25 6.01
N GLY A 390 44.18 -15.98 5.81
CA GLY A 390 44.16 -17.24 5.08
C GLY A 390 42.76 -17.86 5.05
N PRO A 391 42.60 -19.10 4.57
CA PRO A 391 41.29 -19.78 4.53
C PRO A 391 40.66 -19.95 5.92
N ASP A 392 41.48 -19.89 6.98
CA ASP A 392 41.07 -20.04 8.37
C ASP A 392 40.94 -18.72 9.14
N LEU A 393 41.32 -17.58 8.54
CA LEU A 393 41.19 -16.24 9.13
C LEU A 393 40.94 -15.19 8.06
N VAL A 394 39.77 -14.53 8.13
CA VAL A 394 39.35 -13.46 7.24
C VAL A 394 39.03 -12.22 8.06
N ALA A 395 39.43 -11.03 7.62
CA ALA A 395 38.94 -9.81 8.23
C ALA A 395 37.65 -9.36 7.55
N LEU A 396 36.69 -8.94 8.37
CA LEU A 396 35.39 -8.45 7.94
C LEU A 396 35.26 -6.93 8.15
N THR A 397 36.28 -6.31 8.77
CA THR A 397 36.40 -4.85 8.92
C THR A 397 36.72 -4.18 7.58
N PRO A 398 36.00 -3.12 7.20
CA PRO A 398 36.24 -2.37 5.96
C PRO A 398 37.27 -1.23 6.16
N ALA A 399 38.17 -1.33 7.14
CA ALA A 399 39.14 -0.28 7.45
C ALA A 399 40.35 -0.83 8.20
N ASP A 400 41.45 -0.07 8.15
CA ASP A 400 42.62 -0.32 8.98
C ASP A 400 42.24 -0.27 10.46
N ALA A 401 42.57 -1.32 11.19
CA ALA A 401 42.22 -1.44 12.59
C ALA A 401 43.30 -2.16 13.38
N ASN A 402 43.59 -1.63 14.57
CA ASN A 402 44.46 -2.25 15.55
C ASN A 402 43.74 -2.28 16.89
N VAL A 403 43.38 -3.46 17.36
CA VAL A 403 42.65 -3.64 18.62
C VAL A 403 43.44 -4.58 19.51
N SER A 404 43.53 -4.24 20.78
CA SER A 404 44.04 -5.14 21.82
C SER A 404 43.16 -5.04 23.05
N GLY A 405 42.77 -6.18 23.61
CA GLY A 405 42.01 -6.24 24.84
C GLY A 405 41.67 -7.65 25.30
N ALA A 406 41.03 -7.72 26.46
CA ALA A 406 40.59 -8.98 27.04
C ALA A 406 39.41 -9.56 26.26
N LEU A 407 39.32 -10.89 26.20
CA LEU A 407 38.24 -11.60 25.51
C LEU A 407 37.01 -11.82 26.40
N ALA A 408 35.83 -11.79 25.78
CA ALA A 408 34.58 -12.25 26.38
C ALA A 408 33.82 -13.13 25.40
N ILE A 409 33.62 -14.42 25.73
CA ILE A 409 32.83 -15.36 24.93
C ILE A 409 31.36 -15.12 25.21
N VAL A 410 30.56 -14.90 24.16
CA VAL A 410 29.11 -14.71 24.27
C VAL A 410 28.40 -15.99 23.85
N ASP A 411 27.57 -16.54 24.74
CA ASP A 411 26.70 -17.69 24.47
C ASP A 411 25.23 -17.27 24.45
N VAL A 412 24.50 -17.66 23.40
CA VAL A 412 23.11 -17.25 23.14
C VAL A 412 22.11 -18.40 23.37
N ALA A 413 22.59 -19.60 23.75
CA ALA A 413 21.74 -20.79 23.88
C ALA A 413 20.65 -20.71 24.98
N GLY A 414 20.53 -19.60 25.72
CA GLY A 414 19.72 -19.50 26.95
C GLY A 414 18.46 -18.61 26.91
N GLY A 415 18.05 -18.04 25.77
CA GLY A 415 16.85 -17.19 25.72
C GLY A 415 16.93 -15.89 26.54
N SER A 416 18.14 -15.45 26.91
CA SER A 416 18.40 -14.22 27.65
C SER A 416 18.44 -12.98 26.73
N SER A 417 18.06 -11.82 27.26
CA SER A 417 17.92 -10.58 26.51
C SER A 417 19.29 -10.01 26.08
N ILE A 418 19.68 -10.27 24.82
CA ILE A 418 20.76 -9.56 24.13
C ILE A 418 20.54 -8.05 24.29
N GLY A 419 21.58 -7.31 24.70
CA GLY A 419 21.50 -5.85 24.93
C GLY A 419 21.04 -5.41 26.34
N GLY A 420 20.83 -6.34 27.27
CA GLY A 420 20.56 -6.00 28.69
C GLY A 420 21.77 -5.47 29.46
N ARG A 421 21.57 -4.94 30.68
CA ARG A 421 22.66 -4.38 31.52
C ARG A 421 23.82 -5.35 31.76
N SER A 422 23.52 -6.62 32.02
CA SER A 422 24.52 -7.67 32.24
C SER A 422 25.37 -7.92 30.98
N PHE A 423 24.74 -7.99 29.81
CA PHE A 423 25.41 -8.09 28.50
C PHE A 423 26.35 -6.91 28.26
N ASN A 424 25.86 -5.68 28.45
CA ASN A 424 26.65 -4.46 28.25
C ASN A 424 27.86 -4.40 29.20
N SER A 425 27.65 -4.74 30.48
CA SER A 425 28.73 -4.74 31.47
C SER A 425 29.83 -5.78 31.20
N ALA A 426 29.48 -6.90 30.58
CA ALA A 426 30.43 -7.97 30.29
C ALA A 426 31.33 -7.65 29.08
N LEU A 427 30.80 -6.90 28.10
CA LEU A 427 31.48 -6.57 26.84
C LEU A 427 32.18 -5.21 26.83
N SER A 428 31.83 -4.30 27.75
CA SER A 428 32.44 -2.96 27.81
C SER A 428 33.98 -3.04 27.89
N GLY A 429 34.65 -2.47 26.89
CA GLY A 429 36.13 -2.45 26.79
C GLY A 429 36.78 -3.78 26.41
N ARG A 430 36.01 -4.79 25.98
CA ARG A 430 36.49 -6.13 25.64
C ARG A 430 36.24 -6.51 24.18
N ILE A 431 36.98 -7.52 23.71
CA ILE A 431 36.76 -8.14 22.39
C ILE A 431 35.74 -9.27 22.58
N ALA A 432 34.61 -9.18 21.89
CA ALA A 432 33.56 -10.19 21.93
C ALA A 432 33.94 -11.39 21.05
N VAL A 433 33.66 -12.61 21.52
CA VAL A 433 33.83 -13.84 20.74
C VAL A 433 32.47 -14.51 20.59
N VAL A 434 32.01 -14.71 19.37
CA VAL A 434 30.68 -15.25 19.06
C VAL A 434 30.81 -16.47 18.14
N SER A 435 29.94 -17.46 18.30
CA SER A 435 29.79 -18.56 17.35
C SER A 435 28.60 -18.29 16.44
N THR A 436 28.79 -18.36 15.12
CA THR A 436 27.73 -18.09 14.13
C THR A 436 26.79 -19.26 13.88
N SER A 437 26.75 -20.27 14.76
CA SER A 437 25.69 -21.29 14.72
C SER A 437 24.29 -20.73 15.03
N VAL A 438 24.17 -19.42 15.31
CA VAL A 438 22.93 -18.73 15.65
C VAL A 438 22.49 -17.80 14.51
N GLN A 439 21.19 -17.88 14.17
CA GLN A 439 20.45 -17.22 13.07
C GLN A 439 20.65 -15.71 12.84
N SER A 440 21.37 -14.99 13.72
CA SER A 440 21.59 -13.55 13.63
C SER A 440 22.95 -13.30 12.97
N GLY A 441 22.97 -12.90 11.70
CA GLY A 441 24.20 -12.71 10.92
C GLY A 441 25.22 -11.74 11.54
N VAL A 442 26.44 -11.71 10.98
CA VAL A 442 27.60 -10.97 11.52
C VAL A 442 27.30 -9.49 11.81
N SER A 443 26.61 -8.79 10.91
CA SER A 443 26.29 -7.36 11.08
C SER A 443 25.38 -7.08 12.29
N ALA A 444 24.46 -7.99 12.63
CA ALA A 444 23.64 -7.84 13.82
C ALA A 444 24.50 -7.88 15.09
N TRP A 445 25.49 -8.78 15.12
CA TRP A 445 26.44 -8.94 16.21
C TRP A 445 27.34 -7.72 16.39
N GLU A 446 27.89 -7.20 15.31
CA GLU A 446 28.69 -5.98 15.34
C GLU A 446 27.89 -4.84 15.98
N GLY A 447 26.61 -4.68 15.60
CA GLY A 447 25.73 -3.68 16.21
C GLY A 447 25.46 -3.90 17.71
N PHE A 448 25.26 -5.15 18.14
CA PHE A 448 25.07 -5.45 19.57
C PHE A 448 26.34 -5.17 20.39
N VAL A 449 27.50 -5.58 19.88
CA VAL A 449 28.79 -5.38 20.54
C VAL A 449 29.13 -3.90 20.62
N GLN A 450 28.83 -3.12 19.58
CA GLN A 450 29.06 -1.66 19.58
C GLN A 450 28.24 -0.98 20.66
N ARG A 451 26.94 -1.28 20.73
CA ARG A 451 26.05 -0.70 21.74
C ARG A 451 26.43 -1.11 23.16
N ALA A 452 27.02 -2.28 23.33
CA ALA A 452 27.56 -2.76 24.60
C ALA A 452 28.91 -2.13 24.98
N GLY A 453 29.52 -1.33 24.09
CA GLY A 453 30.83 -0.72 24.32
C GLY A 453 32.01 -1.68 24.13
N GLY A 454 31.82 -2.77 23.37
CA GLY A 454 32.89 -3.66 22.96
C GLY A 454 33.82 -3.01 21.94
N ILE A 455 35.09 -3.41 21.94
CA ILE A 455 36.16 -2.80 21.14
C ILE A 455 36.57 -3.62 19.92
N GLY A 456 36.09 -4.86 19.80
CA GLY A 456 36.40 -5.78 18.70
C GLY A 456 35.46 -6.99 18.69
N LEU A 457 35.36 -7.68 17.55
CA LEU A 457 34.55 -8.89 17.38
C LEU A 457 35.37 -10.01 16.72
N ILE A 458 35.33 -11.20 17.31
CA ILE A 458 35.86 -12.43 16.71
C ILE A 458 34.70 -13.38 16.46
N VAL A 459 34.52 -13.76 15.20
CA VAL A 459 33.48 -14.66 14.73
C VAL A 459 34.07 -16.06 14.55
N LEU A 460 33.56 -17.04 15.29
CA LEU A 460 33.91 -18.44 15.16
C LEU A 460 32.95 -19.13 14.19
N THR A 461 33.50 -19.63 13.08
CA THR A 461 32.74 -20.32 12.03
C THR A 461 33.58 -21.40 11.39
N ASP A 462 32.96 -22.47 10.91
CA ASP A 462 33.65 -23.52 10.18
C ASP A 462 34.08 -23.06 8.76
N ASN A 463 33.55 -21.94 8.28
CA ASN A 463 33.86 -21.39 6.97
C ASN A 463 34.01 -19.86 6.99
N PRO A 464 35.16 -19.33 7.46
CA PRO A 464 35.37 -17.88 7.52
C PRO A 464 35.55 -17.27 6.12
N ALA A 465 36.01 -18.03 5.13
CA ALA A 465 36.11 -17.61 3.73
C ALA A 465 34.77 -17.32 3.06
N GLY A 466 33.67 -17.87 3.58
CA GLY A 466 32.31 -17.58 3.11
C GLY A 466 31.70 -16.29 3.65
N LEU A 467 32.36 -15.62 4.61
CA LEU A 467 31.88 -14.38 5.20
C LEU A 467 32.41 -13.17 4.43
N LEU A 468 31.52 -12.22 4.15
CA LEU A 468 31.85 -10.97 3.48
C LEU A 468 31.99 -9.83 4.50
N PRO A 469 32.87 -8.85 4.25
CA PRO A 469 32.99 -7.66 5.08
C PRO A 469 31.66 -6.91 5.18
N SER A 470 31.34 -6.38 6.36
CA SER A 470 30.20 -5.48 6.55
C SER A 470 30.68 -4.05 6.73
N ALA A 471 30.07 -3.11 6.00
CA ALA A 471 30.31 -1.67 6.20
C ALA A 471 29.40 -1.07 7.28
N ASP A 472 28.51 -1.86 7.88
CA ASP A 472 27.42 -1.35 8.70
C ASP A 472 27.84 -0.92 10.11
N TYR A 473 28.90 -1.50 10.66
CA TYR A 473 29.32 -1.22 12.02
C TYR A 473 30.84 -1.14 12.08
N PRO A 474 31.41 0.01 12.46
CA PRO A 474 32.86 0.22 12.46
C PRO A 474 33.49 -0.38 13.74
N ILE A 475 33.19 -1.65 14.04
CA ILE A 475 33.99 -2.41 15.00
C ILE A 475 34.96 -3.27 14.20
N PRO A 476 36.22 -3.33 14.62
CA PRO A 476 37.16 -4.28 14.04
C PRO A 476 36.67 -5.73 14.25
N THR A 477 36.37 -6.40 13.15
CA THR A 477 35.83 -7.76 13.09
C THR A 477 36.75 -8.67 12.29
N ILE A 478 37.05 -9.84 12.86
CA ILE A 478 37.70 -10.96 12.17
C ILE A 478 36.87 -12.23 12.34
N ALA A 479 36.89 -13.09 11.34
CA ALA A 479 36.33 -14.43 11.40
C ALA A 479 37.44 -15.46 11.32
N MET A 480 37.33 -16.52 12.12
CA MET A 480 38.28 -17.63 12.09
C MET A 480 37.64 -18.96 12.47
N THR A 481 38.33 -20.06 12.16
CA THR A 481 37.86 -21.40 12.55
C THR A 481 38.04 -21.65 14.05
N PRO A 482 37.16 -22.44 14.70
CA PRO A 482 37.32 -22.80 16.11
C PRO A 482 38.71 -23.39 16.45
N PRO A 483 39.32 -24.28 15.63
CA PRO A 483 40.68 -24.76 15.86
C PRO A 483 41.75 -23.66 15.82
N SER A 484 41.63 -22.70 14.89
CA SER A 484 42.52 -21.54 14.81
C SER A 484 42.41 -20.65 16.04
N PHE A 485 41.20 -20.47 16.55
CA PHE A 485 40.96 -19.74 17.80
C PHE A 485 41.56 -20.46 19.02
N SER A 486 41.36 -21.77 19.16
CA SER A 486 41.98 -22.57 20.23
C SER A 486 43.51 -22.47 20.20
N THR A 487 44.10 -22.46 19.01
CA THR A 487 45.54 -22.25 18.82
C THR A 487 45.98 -20.86 19.26
N LEU A 488 45.20 -19.82 18.92
CA LEU A 488 45.45 -18.43 19.32
C LEU A 488 45.42 -18.25 20.84
N ILE A 489 44.46 -18.86 21.55
CA ILE A 489 44.35 -18.73 23.01
C ILE A 489 45.17 -19.76 23.79
N GLY A 490 45.70 -20.79 23.12
CA GLY A 490 46.56 -21.80 23.74
C GLY A 490 45.86 -22.84 24.60
N ARG A 491 44.54 -22.97 24.45
CA ARG A 491 43.68 -23.84 25.25
C ARG A 491 42.43 -24.18 24.45
N ASP A 492 41.79 -25.29 24.79
CA ASP A 492 40.49 -25.62 24.23
C ASP A 492 39.42 -24.62 24.68
N LEU A 493 38.41 -24.43 23.82
CA LEU A 493 37.24 -23.62 24.11
C LEU A 493 36.52 -24.18 25.34
N PRO A 494 36.23 -23.37 26.38
CA PRO A 494 35.41 -23.82 27.48
C PRO A 494 34.00 -24.20 26.97
N PRO A 495 33.39 -25.28 27.48
CA PRO A 495 32.04 -25.64 27.08
C PRO A 495 31.05 -24.52 27.42
N PRO A 496 30.01 -24.29 26.60
CA PRO A 496 29.01 -23.26 26.84
C PRO A 496 28.37 -23.43 28.23
N VAL A 497 28.47 -22.41 29.08
CA VAL A 497 27.86 -22.40 30.42
C VAL A 497 26.41 -21.96 30.28
N ARG A 498 25.48 -22.92 30.24
CA ARG A 498 24.04 -22.65 30.16
C ARG A 498 23.60 -21.62 31.21
N GLY A 499 23.09 -20.47 30.75
CA GLY A 499 22.53 -19.40 31.59
C GLY A 499 23.46 -18.22 31.87
N GLN A 500 24.73 -18.25 31.43
CA GLN A 500 25.60 -17.07 31.44
C GLN A 500 25.56 -16.35 30.09
N VAL A 501 25.40 -15.03 30.12
CA VAL A 501 25.28 -14.18 28.92
C VAL A 501 26.64 -13.96 28.24
N ALA A 502 27.73 -13.95 29.03
CA ALA A 502 29.10 -13.92 28.52
C ALA A 502 30.09 -14.48 29.57
N VAL A 503 31.08 -15.24 29.12
CA VAL A 503 32.18 -15.78 29.91
C VAL A 503 33.43 -14.92 29.64
N GLN A 504 33.89 -14.19 30.67
CA GLN A 504 35.11 -13.39 30.57
C GLN A 504 36.33 -14.31 30.61
N LEU A 505 37.32 -14.02 29.77
CA LEU A 505 38.58 -14.74 29.73
C LEU A 505 39.72 -13.80 30.10
N ASP A 506 40.59 -14.24 31.01
CA ASP A 506 41.84 -13.55 31.35
C ASP A 506 42.92 -13.79 30.28
N VAL A 507 42.58 -13.51 29.02
CA VAL A 507 43.49 -13.59 27.87
C VAL A 507 43.32 -12.32 27.06
N ASN A 508 44.45 -11.64 26.82
CA ASN A 508 44.50 -10.50 25.92
C ASN A 508 44.87 -10.97 24.52
N VAL A 509 44.07 -10.57 23.55
CA VAL A 509 44.35 -10.79 22.13
C VAL A 509 44.55 -9.42 21.48
N SER A 510 45.54 -9.33 20.61
CA SER A 510 45.68 -8.23 19.67
C SER A 510 45.37 -8.71 18.26
N PHE A 511 44.60 -7.97 17.49
CA PHE A 511 44.52 -8.20 16.05
C PHE A 511 44.64 -6.91 15.26
N SER A 512 45.32 -7.02 14.12
CA SER A 512 45.61 -5.96 13.15
C SER A 512 44.92 -6.32 11.85
N VAL A 513 44.25 -5.35 11.24
CA VAL A 513 43.66 -5.43 9.91
C VAL A 513 44.26 -4.29 9.09
N ALA A 514 44.77 -4.61 7.90
CA ALA A 514 45.19 -3.67 6.88
C ALA A 514 44.29 -3.85 5.66
N ALA A 515 43.55 -2.80 5.31
CA ALA A 515 42.52 -2.83 4.29
C ALA A 515 42.59 -1.55 3.44
N PRO A 516 43.48 -1.51 2.42
CA PRO A 516 43.64 -0.35 1.57
C PRO A 516 42.43 -0.14 0.63
N PRO A 517 42.11 1.12 0.29
CA PRO A 517 41.12 1.43 -0.75
C PRO A 517 41.57 0.84 -2.09
N THR A 518 40.73 -0.01 -2.68
CA THR A 518 40.92 -0.65 -3.98
C THR A 518 39.73 -0.32 -4.87
N ALA A 519 40.00 0.04 -6.13
CA ALA A 519 38.94 0.27 -7.10
C ALA A 519 38.28 -1.06 -7.49
N ILE A 520 36.95 -1.11 -7.47
CA ILE A 520 36.20 -2.23 -8.03
C ILE A 520 35.93 -2.00 -9.50
N GLY A 521 36.17 -3.04 -10.31
CA GLY A 521 35.60 -3.14 -11.65
C GLY A 521 34.18 -3.71 -11.63
N GLY A 522 33.31 -3.23 -12.51
CA GLY A 522 31.95 -3.74 -12.63
C GLY A 522 31.10 -2.84 -13.51
N VAL A 523 29.86 -3.26 -13.77
CA VAL A 523 28.90 -2.49 -14.57
C VAL A 523 27.53 -2.54 -13.91
N ASN A 524 26.80 -1.44 -13.98
CA ASN A 524 25.36 -1.44 -13.82
C ASN A 524 24.70 -1.53 -15.19
N VAL A 525 23.52 -2.11 -15.25
CA VAL A 525 22.63 -1.98 -16.42
C VAL A 525 21.58 -0.93 -16.09
N VAL A 526 21.55 0.18 -16.83
CA VAL A 526 20.62 1.28 -16.58
C VAL A 526 19.67 1.44 -17.77
N ALA A 527 18.37 1.40 -17.50
CA ALA A 527 17.31 1.68 -18.46
C ALA A 527 16.42 2.81 -17.94
N LYS A 528 16.21 3.83 -18.78
CA LYS A 528 15.31 4.95 -18.47
C LYS A 528 14.01 4.77 -19.25
N VAL A 529 12.88 4.81 -18.56
CA VAL A 529 11.55 4.74 -19.17
C VAL A 529 10.83 6.05 -18.90
N ALA A 530 10.48 6.76 -19.98
CA ALA A 530 9.82 8.06 -19.88
C ALA A 530 8.38 7.92 -19.38
N GLY A 531 7.97 8.84 -18.51
CA GLY A 531 6.59 8.96 -18.05
C GLY A 531 5.67 9.66 -19.04
N ARG A 532 4.39 9.76 -18.69
CA ARG A 532 3.35 10.49 -19.44
C ARG A 532 3.55 12.00 -19.38
N SER A 533 4.15 12.51 -18.30
CA SER A 533 4.30 13.95 -18.06
C SER A 533 5.78 14.34 -18.01
N PRO A 534 6.29 15.09 -19.02
CA PRO A 534 7.66 15.59 -19.01
C PRO A 534 7.89 16.50 -17.80
N GLY A 535 8.91 16.23 -16.98
CA GLY A 535 9.16 17.02 -15.77
C GLY A 535 8.47 16.49 -14.51
N GLY A 536 7.73 15.36 -14.59
CA GLY A 536 7.06 14.73 -13.45
C GLY A 536 7.99 14.12 -12.39
N PRO A 537 7.46 13.39 -11.40
CA PRO A 537 8.29 12.72 -10.39
C PRO A 537 9.26 11.72 -11.05
N LEU A 538 10.43 11.52 -10.43
CA LEU A 538 11.41 10.53 -10.87
C LEU A 538 11.49 9.40 -9.83
N LEU A 539 11.26 8.16 -10.25
CA LEU A 539 11.41 6.97 -9.41
C LEU A 539 12.64 6.19 -9.86
N LEU A 540 13.43 5.69 -8.90
CA LEU A 540 14.55 4.78 -9.19
C LEU A 540 14.22 3.40 -8.63
N VAL A 541 14.29 2.37 -9.47
CA VAL A 541 14.07 0.97 -9.10
C VAL A 541 15.36 0.21 -9.30
N ALA A 542 15.81 -0.48 -8.26
CA ALA A 542 17.07 -1.20 -8.29
C ALA A 542 16.91 -2.65 -7.82
N ALA A 543 17.64 -3.56 -8.47
CA ALA A 543 17.73 -4.97 -8.10
C ALA A 543 19.14 -5.49 -8.37
N PRO A 544 19.67 -6.41 -7.56
CA PRO A 544 20.97 -7.01 -7.83
C PRO A 544 20.88 -8.02 -8.95
N TYR A 545 21.98 -8.19 -9.69
CA TYR A 545 22.10 -9.27 -10.68
C TYR A 545 23.34 -10.15 -10.49
N ASP A 546 24.33 -9.68 -9.75
CA ASP A 546 25.53 -10.43 -9.41
C ASP A 546 25.42 -10.97 -7.98
N ALA A 547 26.00 -12.15 -7.74
CA ALA A 547 25.80 -12.93 -6.52
C ALA A 547 27.08 -13.00 -5.68
N ALA A 548 26.93 -13.28 -4.39
CA ALA A 548 28.06 -13.63 -3.54
C ALA A 548 28.72 -14.95 -4.00
N PRO A 549 30.02 -15.18 -3.73
CA PRO A 549 30.65 -16.48 -3.99
C PRO A 549 29.91 -17.60 -3.24
N SER A 550 29.40 -18.60 -3.95
CA SER A 550 28.76 -19.77 -3.32
C SER A 550 29.83 -20.76 -2.86
N THR A 551 29.87 -21.09 -1.56
CA THR A 551 30.86 -22.01 -0.98
C THR A 551 30.35 -23.43 -0.71
N HIS A 552 29.18 -23.83 -1.22
CA HIS A 552 28.71 -25.22 -1.13
C HIS A 552 28.17 -25.79 -2.44
N TYR A 553 28.60 -27.00 -2.78
CA TYR A 553 28.25 -27.77 -3.98
C TYR A 553 26.76 -28.21 -4.00
N LEU A 554 25.97 -27.85 -2.98
CA LEU A 554 24.55 -28.18 -2.84
C LEU A 554 23.64 -26.93 -2.69
N ASP A 555 24.18 -25.72 -2.47
CA ASP A 555 23.39 -24.49 -2.26
C ASP A 555 23.47 -23.55 -3.47
N TYR A 556 22.59 -23.77 -4.44
CA TYR A 556 22.38 -22.85 -5.58
C TYR A 556 21.48 -21.64 -5.23
N ALA A 557 21.15 -21.43 -3.94
CA ALA A 557 20.15 -20.46 -3.50
C ALA A 557 20.50 -18.99 -3.80
N PRO A 558 21.73 -18.48 -3.56
CA PRO A 558 22.05 -17.06 -3.81
C PRO A 558 21.97 -16.71 -5.30
N ALA A 559 22.69 -17.42 -6.17
CA ALA A 559 22.60 -17.14 -7.61
C ALA A 559 21.15 -17.17 -8.14
N ARG A 560 20.32 -18.10 -7.66
CA ARG A 560 18.89 -18.16 -8.02
C ARG A 560 18.10 -16.94 -7.53
N ASN A 561 18.36 -16.48 -6.32
CA ASN A 561 17.63 -15.35 -5.76
C ASN A 561 17.95 -14.03 -6.45
N GLU A 562 19.23 -13.74 -6.69
CA GLU A 562 19.69 -12.56 -7.44
C GLU A 562 19.18 -12.58 -8.89
N ALA A 563 19.14 -13.76 -9.53
CA ALA A 563 18.52 -13.90 -10.86
C ALA A 563 17.03 -13.53 -10.85
N THR A 564 16.31 -13.92 -9.80
CA THR A 564 14.87 -13.68 -9.69
C THR A 564 14.58 -12.19 -9.47
N ALA A 565 15.37 -11.50 -8.65
CA ALA A 565 15.29 -10.06 -8.46
C ALA A 565 15.57 -9.29 -9.74
N ALA A 566 16.65 -9.63 -10.45
CA ALA A 566 16.97 -9.04 -11.76
C ALA A 566 15.86 -9.29 -12.79
N ALA A 567 15.26 -10.48 -12.82
CA ALA A 567 14.18 -10.78 -13.74
C ALA A 567 12.88 -10.01 -13.43
N ALA A 568 12.55 -9.83 -12.14
CA ALA A 568 11.43 -8.99 -11.72
C ALA A 568 11.62 -7.53 -12.16
N LEU A 569 12.84 -7.00 -12.03
CA LEU A 569 13.20 -5.66 -12.51
C LEU A 569 12.94 -5.50 -14.01
N VAL A 570 13.41 -6.46 -14.83
CA VAL A 570 13.24 -6.42 -16.30
C VAL A 570 11.76 -6.47 -16.69
N ALA A 571 11.00 -7.40 -16.10
CA ALA A 571 9.57 -7.53 -16.40
C ALA A 571 8.76 -6.30 -15.95
N ALA A 572 9.15 -5.65 -14.85
CA ALA A 572 8.55 -4.39 -14.44
C ALA A 572 8.87 -3.24 -15.41
N ALA A 573 10.10 -3.18 -15.93
CA ALA A 573 10.47 -2.19 -16.95
C ALA A 573 9.65 -2.35 -18.24
N ASP A 574 9.42 -3.59 -18.67
CA ASP A 574 8.57 -3.88 -19.83
C ASP A 574 7.11 -3.48 -19.58
N ALA A 575 6.57 -3.76 -18.40
CA ALA A 575 5.22 -3.36 -18.02
C ALA A 575 5.07 -1.82 -18.02
N VAL A 576 6.01 -1.09 -17.42
CA VAL A 576 5.99 0.39 -17.41
C VAL A 576 6.19 0.96 -18.82
N ARG A 577 7.02 0.34 -19.67
CA ARG A 577 7.21 0.78 -21.06
C ARG A 577 5.93 0.63 -21.89
N SER A 578 5.22 -0.48 -21.70
CA SER A 578 3.92 -0.70 -22.37
C SER A 578 2.83 0.27 -21.87
N SER A 579 3.00 0.79 -20.65
CA SER A 579 1.98 1.51 -19.90
C SER A 579 2.62 2.62 -19.06
N PRO A 580 3.03 3.74 -19.67
CA PRO A 580 3.80 4.76 -18.98
C PRO A 580 3.08 5.32 -17.74
N LEU A 581 3.82 5.49 -16.64
CA LEU A 581 3.34 6.11 -15.39
C LEU A 581 3.30 7.65 -15.52
N ALA A 582 2.77 8.39 -14.55
CA ALA A 582 2.82 9.86 -14.61
C ALA A 582 4.25 10.43 -14.61
N GLY A 583 5.16 9.78 -13.88
CA GLY A 583 6.57 10.15 -13.76
C GLY A 583 7.54 9.24 -14.52
N ASP A 584 8.79 9.69 -14.61
CA ASP A 584 9.89 8.94 -15.21
C ASP A 584 10.37 7.84 -14.26
N VAL A 585 10.78 6.69 -14.80
CA VAL A 585 11.32 5.58 -14.00
C VAL A 585 12.69 5.16 -14.53
N ILE A 586 13.68 5.10 -13.63
CA ILE A 586 15.02 4.57 -13.91
C ILE A 586 15.12 3.18 -13.30
N PHE A 587 15.29 2.16 -14.14
CA PHE A 587 15.56 0.80 -13.73
C PHE A 587 17.06 0.54 -13.75
N VAL A 588 17.59 0.02 -12.64
CA VAL A 588 19.02 -0.23 -12.44
C VAL A 588 19.22 -1.69 -12.00
N ALA A 589 19.78 -2.51 -12.89
CA ALA A 589 20.36 -3.78 -12.45
C ALA A 589 21.74 -3.48 -11.87
N VAL A 590 21.85 -3.66 -10.55
CA VAL A 590 23.00 -3.27 -9.74
C VAL A 590 24.03 -4.39 -9.75
N GLY A 591 25.27 -4.03 -10.09
CA GLY A 591 26.44 -4.89 -9.91
C GLY A 591 27.21 -4.54 -8.63
N SER A 592 28.03 -5.47 -8.13
CA SER A 592 28.90 -5.28 -6.97
C SER A 592 28.14 -4.88 -5.70
N GLN A 593 26.90 -5.36 -5.50
CA GLN A 593 26.10 -5.05 -4.32
C GLN A 593 26.78 -5.55 -3.03
N GLN A 594 27.39 -6.73 -3.09
CA GLN A 594 28.14 -7.38 -2.02
C GLN A 594 29.34 -6.59 -1.52
N TYR A 595 29.74 -5.55 -2.25
CA TYR A 595 30.84 -4.67 -1.91
C TYR A 595 30.32 -3.28 -1.52
N ASP A 596 29.66 -3.20 -0.37
CA ASP A 596 29.11 -1.95 0.18
C ASP A 596 28.24 -1.19 -0.83
N TRP A 597 27.34 -1.91 -1.53
CA TRP A 597 26.38 -1.31 -2.47
C TRP A 597 27.04 -0.46 -3.57
N ALA A 598 28.27 -0.82 -3.99
CA ALA A 598 29.07 -0.05 -4.94
C ALA A 598 28.31 0.31 -6.22
N GLY A 599 27.58 -0.65 -6.82
CA GLY A 599 26.79 -0.35 -8.01
C GLY A 599 25.66 0.65 -7.76
N LEU A 600 24.93 0.54 -6.64
CA LEU A 600 23.85 1.47 -6.36
C LEU A 600 24.39 2.89 -6.10
N LYS A 601 25.50 3.02 -5.36
CA LYS A 601 26.18 4.31 -5.15
C LYS A 601 26.59 4.95 -6.48
N ALA A 602 27.20 4.15 -7.38
CA ALA A 602 27.58 4.61 -8.70
C ALA A 602 26.37 5.07 -9.53
N ALA A 603 25.25 4.33 -9.47
CA ALA A 603 24.02 4.69 -10.18
C ALA A 603 23.45 6.03 -9.68
N LEU A 604 23.39 6.23 -8.36
CA LEU A 604 22.86 7.46 -7.77
C LEU A 604 23.75 8.68 -8.04
N ARG A 605 25.08 8.49 -8.00
CA ARG A 605 26.04 9.54 -8.37
C ARG A 605 26.01 9.88 -9.86
N SER A 606 25.56 8.95 -10.70
CA SER A 606 25.41 9.19 -12.14
C SER A 606 24.16 10.00 -12.51
N LEU A 607 23.26 10.28 -11.56
CA LEU A 607 22.08 11.10 -11.79
C LEU A 607 22.50 12.54 -12.11
N THR A 608 21.90 13.12 -13.15
CA THR A 608 22.09 14.54 -13.45
C THR A 608 21.52 15.42 -12.32
N PRO A 609 21.97 16.68 -12.17
CA PRO A 609 21.41 17.58 -11.16
C PRO A 609 19.89 17.73 -11.26
N ALA A 610 19.34 17.73 -12.47
CA ALA A 610 17.90 17.81 -12.72
C ALA A 610 17.14 16.54 -12.29
N GLU A 611 17.74 15.36 -12.52
CA GLU A 611 17.19 14.08 -12.07
C GLU A 611 17.26 13.96 -10.54
N SER A 612 18.39 14.33 -9.95
CA SER A 612 18.59 14.33 -8.49
C SER A 612 17.56 15.21 -7.78
N ALA A 613 17.25 16.39 -8.33
CA ALA A 613 16.25 17.30 -7.77
C ALA A 613 14.80 16.77 -7.85
N ARG A 614 14.50 15.87 -8.80
CA ARG A 614 13.17 15.29 -9.03
C ARG A 614 13.01 13.88 -8.42
N LEU A 615 14.09 13.30 -7.89
CA LEU A 615 14.10 11.95 -7.33
C LEU A 615 13.14 11.88 -6.14
N THR A 616 12.03 11.18 -6.36
CA THR A 616 10.88 11.11 -5.46
C THR A 616 10.98 9.90 -4.53
N ALA A 617 11.46 8.76 -5.02
CA ALA A 617 11.67 7.56 -4.20
C ALA A 617 12.71 6.62 -4.83
N VAL A 618 13.35 5.81 -3.99
CA VAL A 618 14.18 4.67 -4.38
C VAL A 618 13.49 3.39 -3.95
N VAL A 619 13.28 2.46 -4.88
CA VAL A 619 12.63 1.16 -4.63
C VAL A 619 13.64 0.05 -4.86
N TRP A 620 13.87 -0.78 -3.85
CA TRP A 620 14.80 -1.91 -3.87
C TRP A 620 14.06 -3.24 -3.93
N ILE A 621 14.51 -4.12 -4.83
CA ILE A 621 14.06 -5.51 -4.94
C ILE A 621 15.15 -6.41 -4.32
N PRO A 622 14.89 -7.13 -3.22
CA PRO A 622 15.91 -7.90 -2.53
C PRO A 622 16.24 -9.24 -3.21
N SER A 623 17.43 -9.76 -2.88
CA SER A 623 18.00 -11.03 -3.33
C SER A 623 17.41 -12.27 -2.62
N ALA A 624 16.10 -12.32 -2.41
CA ALA A 624 15.36 -13.52 -1.99
C ALA A 624 13.85 -13.22 -2.09
N LEU A 625 13.15 -13.90 -3.00
CA LEU A 625 11.71 -13.76 -3.17
C LEU A 625 11.01 -15.05 -2.73
N GLY A 626 10.44 -15.06 -1.51
CA GLY A 626 9.57 -16.13 -1.01
C GLY A 626 8.06 -15.95 -1.31
N ASN A 627 7.20 -16.55 -0.49
CA ASN A 627 5.76 -16.62 -0.74
C ASN A 627 4.91 -15.54 -0.04
N ARG A 628 5.50 -14.69 0.82
CA ARG A 628 4.78 -13.61 1.51
C ARG A 628 5.32 -12.27 1.07
N VAL A 629 4.55 -11.48 0.34
CA VAL A 629 5.00 -10.18 -0.17
C VAL A 629 4.98 -9.14 0.93
N PHE A 630 5.98 -8.28 0.95
CA PHE A 630 6.00 -7.10 1.78
C PHE A 630 6.36 -5.88 0.95
N ILE A 631 5.69 -4.77 1.27
CA ILE A 631 6.13 -3.43 0.90
C ILE A 631 6.54 -2.79 2.21
N GLN A 632 7.82 -2.49 2.34
CA GLN A 632 8.37 -1.97 3.57
C GLN A 632 9.05 -0.62 3.31
N PRO A 633 8.67 0.45 4.02
CA PRO A 633 9.50 1.64 4.09
C PRO A 633 10.72 1.36 4.98
N ASP A 634 11.82 2.02 4.69
CA ASP A 634 12.99 1.87 5.54
C ASP A 634 12.80 2.47 6.96
N PRO A 635 13.10 1.74 8.06
CA PRO A 635 12.94 2.26 9.42
C PRO A 635 13.86 3.43 9.77
N SER A 636 14.92 3.69 8.98
CA SER A 636 15.85 4.81 9.19
C SER A 636 15.62 6.00 8.27
N ASP A 637 14.47 6.06 7.59
CA ASP A 637 14.02 7.23 6.83
C ASP A 637 13.99 8.47 7.74
N ALA A 638 15.06 9.29 7.65
CA ALA A 638 15.30 10.41 8.55
C ALA A 638 14.41 11.63 8.27
N GLN A 639 13.67 11.65 7.15
CA GLN A 639 12.88 12.81 6.74
C GLN A 639 11.38 12.64 7.01
N ASN A 640 10.77 11.48 6.71
CA ASN A 640 9.34 11.25 6.96
C ASN A 640 8.93 9.76 7.06
N PRO A 641 9.29 9.06 8.15
CA PRO A 641 9.01 7.62 8.31
C PRO A 641 7.50 7.31 8.35
N ALA A 642 6.66 8.30 8.63
CA ALA A 642 5.20 8.17 8.66
C ALA A 642 4.58 8.23 7.25
N GLY A 643 5.10 9.05 6.34
CA GLY A 643 4.64 9.13 4.95
C GLY A 643 4.90 7.84 4.18
N SER A 644 6.16 7.38 4.19
CA SER A 644 6.57 6.14 3.52
C SER A 644 5.86 4.90 4.09
N SER A 645 5.66 4.82 5.41
CA SER A 645 4.85 3.76 6.04
C SER A 645 3.37 3.77 5.63
N ARG A 646 2.77 4.94 5.46
CA ARG A 646 1.38 5.06 5.01
C ARG A 646 1.22 4.59 3.57
N VAL A 647 2.12 4.98 2.68
CA VAL A 647 2.12 4.54 1.29
C VAL A 647 2.26 3.02 1.20
N ALA A 648 3.26 2.46 1.90
CA ALA A 648 3.48 1.02 1.93
C ALA A 648 2.26 0.24 2.47
N GLY A 649 1.67 0.70 3.58
CA GLY A 649 0.47 0.07 4.16
C GLY A 649 -0.75 0.16 3.24
N ARG A 650 -0.97 1.31 2.57
CA ARG A 650 -2.08 1.48 1.61
C ARG A 650 -1.97 0.52 0.44
N VAL A 651 -0.79 0.45 -0.18
CA VAL A 651 -0.57 -0.41 -1.37
C VAL A 651 -0.61 -1.88 -0.98
N ALA A 652 -0.01 -2.27 0.16
CA ALA A 652 -0.05 -3.65 0.65
C ALA A 652 -1.49 -4.11 0.97
N ALA A 653 -2.27 -3.29 1.66
CA ALA A 653 -3.68 -3.57 1.94
C ALA A 653 -4.52 -3.72 0.67
N ALA A 654 -4.25 -2.90 -0.35
CA ALA A 654 -4.92 -3.00 -1.66
C ALA A 654 -4.67 -4.33 -2.36
N LEU A 655 -3.47 -4.89 -2.19
CA LEU A 655 -3.04 -6.15 -2.79
C LEU A 655 -3.48 -7.37 -1.97
N GLY A 656 -4.01 -7.18 -0.76
CA GLY A 656 -4.29 -8.25 0.19
C GLY A 656 -3.02 -8.87 0.80
N GLU A 657 -1.91 -8.13 0.77
CA GLU A 657 -0.60 -8.60 1.21
C GLU A 657 -0.22 -7.98 2.57
N PRO A 658 0.49 -8.72 3.45
CA PRO A 658 0.90 -8.20 4.74
C PRO A 658 2.03 -7.17 4.60
N SER A 659 1.86 -5.95 5.13
CA SER A 659 2.98 -5.04 5.37
C SER A 659 3.74 -5.48 6.62
N VAL A 660 5.03 -5.77 6.49
CA VAL A 660 5.88 -6.20 7.61
C VAL A 660 6.90 -5.10 7.93
N ARG A 661 7.09 -4.80 9.23
CA ARG A 661 8.26 -4.04 9.70
C ARG A 661 9.37 -5.02 10.07
N GLN A 662 10.43 -5.11 9.28
CA GLN A 662 11.68 -5.77 9.68
C GLN A 662 12.79 -4.75 9.99
N SER A 663 13.62 -5.06 10.98
CA SER A 663 14.72 -4.21 11.44
C SER A 663 16.03 -4.57 10.73
N THR A 664 16.17 -4.28 9.44
CA THR A 664 17.48 -4.37 8.78
C THR A 664 17.47 -3.59 7.48
N SER A 665 18.42 -2.67 7.30
CA SER A 665 18.85 -2.26 5.96
C SER A 665 20.09 -1.36 6.02
N ALA A 666 21.14 -1.79 5.34
CA ALA A 666 22.33 -1.00 5.01
C ALA A 666 22.04 0.10 3.96
N LEU A 667 20.96 -0.08 3.19
CA LEU A 667 20.55 0.74 2.05
C LEU A 667 20.42 2.26 2.34
N PRO A 668 19.87 2.74 3.47
CA PRO A 668 19.74 4.16 3.79
C PRO A 668 21.07 4.81 4.12
N ARG A 669 21.98 4.07 4.76
CA ARG A 669 23.34 4.55 5.01
C ARG A 669 24.07 4.75 3.70
N THR A 670 23.88 3.82 2.75
CA THR A 670 24.35 3.97 1.38
C THR A 670 23.81 5.24 0.72
N LEU A 671 22.50 5.51 0.83
CA LEU A 671 21.88 6.73 0.29
C LEU A 671 22.41 8.00 0.95
N ALA A 672 22.54 8.01 2.27
CA ALA A 672 23.09 9.12 3.04
C ALA A 672 24.55 9.40 2.64
N ALA A 673 25.36 8.35 2.43
CA ALA A 673 26.75 8.46 2.00
C ALA A 673 26.92 9.08 0.61
N VAL A 674 25.89 9.02 -0.25
CA VAL A 674 25.87 9.69 -1.56
C VAL A 674 25.03 10.95 -1.59
N GLY A 675 24.54 11.42 -0.43
CA GLY A 675 23.75 12.64 -0.31
C GLY A 675 22.34 12.57 -0.92
N ALA A 676 21.85 11.37 -1.26
CA ALA A 676 20.50 11.19 -1.78
C ALA A 676 19.47 11.40 -0.68
N ARG A 677 18.45 12.23 -0.95
CA ARG A 677 17.42 12.66 0.01
C ARG A 677 16.03 12.06 -0.26
N ALA A 678 15.96 10.90 -0.91
CA ALA A 678 14.70 10.28 -1.30
C ALA A 678 14.28 9.15 -0.33
N PRO A 679 12.99 9.02 0.00
CA PRO A 679 12.48 7.90 0.78
C PRO A 679 12.72 6.57 0.06
N THR A 680 12.92 5.52 0.86
CA THR A 680 13.30 4.21 0.36
C THR A 680 12.25 3.16 0.68
N PHE A 681 11.93 2.37 -0.33
CA PHE A 681 11.02 1.24 -0.22
C PHE A 681 11.74 -0.04 -0.58
N GLN A 682 11.44 -1.10 0.15
CA GLN A 682 11.81 -2.46 -0.22
C GLN A 682 10.55 -3.20 -0.63
N VAL A 683 10.59 -3.83 -1.80
CA VAL A 683 9.49 -4.67 -2.31
C VAL A 683 10.07 -6.04 -2.60
N GLY A 684 9.64 -7.03 -1.82
CA GLY A 684 10.10 -8.40 -1.97
C GLY A 684 9.20 -9.36 -1.23
N SER A 685 9.66 -10.60 -1.05
CA SER A 685 8.90 -11.59 -0.31
C SER A 685 9.74 -12.42 0.65
N SER A 686 9.20 -12.65 1.85
CA SER A 686 9.91 -13.37 2.92
C SER A 686 10.13 -14.83 2.52
N ALA A 687 11.39 -15.25 2.41
CA ALA A 687 11.77 -16.63 2.17
C ALA A 687 11.28 -17.53 3.32
N THR A 688 10.54 -18.58 2.99
CA THR A 688 10.32 -19.74 3.85
C THR A 688 10.85 -20.92 3.06
N ASP A 689 12.07 -21.36 3.40
CA ASP A 689 12.80 -22.52 2.89
C ASP A 689 13.03 -22.62 1.37
N ASP A 690 14.32 -22.62 1.01
CA ASP A 690 15.05 -23.37 -0.02
C ASP A 690 14.37 -23.86 -1.33
N THR A 691 13.29 -23.22 -1.76
CA THR A 691 12.53 -23.63 -2.93
C THR A 691 12.84 -22.74 -4.14
N ALA A 692 12.93 -23.37 -5.31
CA ALA A 692 13.21 -22.75 -6.60
C ALA A 692 12.28 -21.53 -6.88
N PRO A 693 12.69 -20.59 -7.74
CA PRO A 693 11.87 -19.42 -8.10
C PRO A 693 10.47 -19.85 -8.52
N SER A 694 9.47 -19.49 -7.71
CA SER A 694 8.08 -19.78 -8.02
C SER A 694 7.52 -18.66 -8.90
N GLY A 695 6.78 -19.03 -9.96
CA GLY A 695 6.09 -18.06 -10.80
C GLY A 695 5.11 -17.19 -9.99
N ASP A 696 4.61 -17.70 -8.86
CA ASP A 696 3.71 -16.99 -7.97
C ASP A 696 4.43 -15.92 -7.14
N ALA A 697 5.64 -16.19 -6.62
CA ALA A 697 6.46 -15.20 -5.93
C ALA A 697 6.87 -14.04 -6.85
N LEU A 698 7.22 -14.35 -8.10
CA LEU A 698 7.50 -13.34 -9.13
C LEU A 698 6.26 -12.51 -9.45
N ARG A 699 5.10 -13.16 -9.60
CA ARG A 699 3.83 -12.47 -9.87
C ARG A 699 3.46 -11.53 -8.73
N SER A 700 3.53 -11.99 -7.49
CA SER A 700 3.12 -11.23 -6.33
C SER A 700 4.08 -10.05 -6.06
N THR A 701 5.39 -10.28 -6.13
CA THR A 701 6.42 -9.22 -6.05
C THR A 701 6.27 -8.20 -7.18
N GLY A 702 6.07 -8.66 -8.41
CA GLY A 702 5.89 -7.81 -9.58
C GLY A 702 4.64 -6.93 -9.50
N ARG A 703 3.51 -7.50 -9.02
CA ARG A 703 2.28 -6.75 -8.77
C ARG A 703 2.49 -5.69 -7.69
N ALA A 704 3.14 -6.05 -6.59
CA ALA A 704 3.43 -5.09 -5.51
C ALA A 704 4.34 -3.96 -5.95
N LEU A 705 5.37 -4.28 -6.74
CA LEU A 705 6.28 -3.29 -7.30
C LEU A 705 5.54 -2.32 -8.22
N LEU A 706 4.79 -2.82 -9.19
CA LEU A 706 4.06 -1.97 -10.14
C LEU A 706 2.97 -1.14 -9.47
N ALA A 707 2.24 -1.69 -8.49
CA ALA A 707 1.25 -0.94 -7.73
C ALA A 707 1.92 0.21 -6.96
N LEU A 708 3.05 -0.05 -6.29
CA LEU A 708 3.80 0.98 -5.57
C LEU A 708 4.31 2.07 -6.51
N LEU A 709 4.91 1.70 -7.65
CA LEU A 709 5.42 2.67 -8.62
C LEU A 709 4.30 3.54 -9.20
N ALA A 710 3.18 2.93 -9.59
CA ALA A 710 2.04 3.68 -10.12
C ALA A 710 1.46 4.64 -9.09
N TYR A 711 1.34 4.19 -7.83
CA TYR A 711 0.86 5.05 -6.73
C TYR A 711 1.80 6.23 -6.48
N LEU A 712 3.11 5.97 -6.35
CA LEU A 712 4.13 6.99 -6.10
C LEU A 712 4.29 7.98 -7.25
N ALA A 713 4.13 7.53 -8.49
CA ALA A 713 4.22 8.38 -9.67
C ALA A 713 3.03 9.34 -9.79
N ASP A 714 1.83 8.89 -9.43
CA ASP A 714 0.62 9.72 -9.51
C ASP A 714 0.43 10.60 -8.24
N HIS A 715 1.02 10.23 -7.09
CA HIS A 715 0.81 10.91 -5.79
C HIS A 715 2.13 11.21 -5.06
N PRO A 716 3.08 11.93 -5.68
CA PRO A 716 4.39 12.20 -5.08
C PRO A 716 4.31 13.03 -3.79
N GLU A 717 3.24 13.82 -3.61
CA GLU A 717 2.95 14.58 -2.39
C GLU A 717 2.67 13.70 -1.17
N THR A 718 2.24 12.45 -1.35
CA THR A 718 1.96 11.54 -0.21
C THR A 718 3.20 11.15 0.59
N LEU A 719 4.38 11.45 0.06
CA LEU A 719 5.68 11.30 0.73
C LEU A 719 6.13 12.54 1.50
N LYS A 720 5.53 13.71 1.24
CA LYS A 720 5.76 14.96 1.98
C LYS A 720 4.89 14.95 3.23
#